data_AF-A0AB39IB96-F1
#
_entry.id   AF-A0AB39IB96-F1
#
_cell.length_a   1.000
_cell.length_b   1.000
_cell.length_c   1.000
_cell.angle_alpha   90.00
_cell.angle_beta   90.00
_cell.angle_gamma   90.00
#
_symmetry.space_group_name_H-M   'P 1'
#
loop_
_entity.id
_entity.type
_entity.pdbx_description
1 polymer ?
#
loop_
_entity_poly.entity_id
_entity_poly.type
_entity_poly.pdbx_seq_one_letter_code
_entity_poly.pdbx_strand_id
1 'polypeptide(L)'
;MIPQITQAPGIVQPVLSFLEALKQHGFTGDIATQYADRLTMATDNSIYQLLPDAVVFPRSTADVSLLARLAGEARFHELVFTPRGGGTGTNGQSLNHGIVVDMSRHMNRILEINPEQGWVRVEAGVIKDQLNQYLKPYGYFFSPELSTSNRATLGGMINTDASGQGSLVYGKTSDHVLGVRAVLPGGELLDTRAMPVALAEQLAQEDSPVGRIYHTVLHRCREQRQLIIDKFPKLNRFLTGYDLRHVFSDDMQTFDLTRILTGAEGTLAFITEAKLDITPLPKVRRLVNVKYDSFDSALRNAPFMVEARALSVETVDSKVLNLAREDIVWHSVSELITDVPGEEMLGLNIVEFAGDDETLIDGQVASLCERLDGLLVSREAGVIGYQVCRDLVGIERIYGMRKKAVGLLGNSKGLAKPIPFAEDTCVPPQHLADYIAEFRALLDSHHLSYGMFGHVDAGVLHVRPALDMCDPQQEVLMKQLSDQIVALTAKYGGLLWGEHGKGFRAEYSPAFFGPELYDELRRIKAAFDPDNRLNPGKICAPLGVDAPMMKVDAVKRGTYDRQIPLTVRTAYRGAMECNGNGLCFNFDTRSPMCPSMKVTGNRIHSPKGRATLVREWLRLLSEQGVDPLALEQALPRQRVSFRGLIAKTRNTLAARQGEYDFSHEVKEAMSGCLACKACSTQCPIKIDVPGFRARFLQLYHTRYLRPARDYLVADVESYAPLMARSPKVFNFFLSQPWVNTISRTVIGMVDLPLLSTPSLRQQFVGHRAMTTTLEQLEQMSAQARADHVLIVQDPFTSYYDAQVVADFVRLVEKLGLRPVLLPFSPNGKPQHIKGFLQRFAKTAGKTAEFLNRVARLGLPMVGVDPALVLCYRDEYREVLGDRRGEFQVQLVHEWLTTLVNSRDDRAPALRDEPWYLFGHCTETTALPASGQQWAAIFAHFGARLENVSVGCCGMAGTYGHETRNLAHSQGIYALSWQPSLQRLPQARCLTTGYSCRSQVKRMEGRGVKHPLQALLELV
;
A
#
# COMPACT_ATOMS: atom_id res chain seq x y z
N MET A 1 -9.43 -32.08 10.43
CA MET A 1 -9.52 -30.78 11.12
C MET A 1 -8.12 -30.21 11.21
N ILE A 2 -7.96 -28.89 11.28
CA ILE A 2 -6.63 -28.31 11.57
C ILE A 2 -6.20 -28.62 13.02
N PRO A 3 -4.90 -28.77 13.28
CA PRO A 3 -4.37 -28.94 14.64
C PRO A 3 -4.36 -27.61 15.40
N GLN A 4 -3.93 -27.66 16.66
CA GLN A 4 -3.59 -26.47 17.43
C GLN A 4 -2.19 -26.01 17.06
N ILE A 5 -1.98 -24.70 16.94
CA ILE A 5 -0.65 -24.16 16.71
C ILE A 5 -0.20 -23.45 17.99
N THR A 6 0.44 -24.20 18.88
CA THR A 6 1.00 -23.69 20.16
C THR A 6 2.36 -23.03 19.98
N GLN A 7 2.98 -23.18 18.80
CA GLN A 7 4.28 -22.63 18.45
C GLN A 7 4.18 -21.10 18.27
N ALA A 8 4.42 -20.37 19.35
CA ALA A 8 4.80 -18.97 19.32
C ALA A 8 6.17 -18.82 19.98
N PRO A 9 7.13 -18.16 19.32
CA PRO A 9 8.39 -17.80 19.97
C PRO A 9 8.10 -17.05 21.27
N GLY A 10 8.61 -17.56 22.39
CA GLY A 10 8.47 -16.93 23.70
C GLY A 10 9.07 -15.53 23.71
N ILE A 11 8.81 -14.82 24.81
CA ILE A 11 9.43 -13.53 25.09
C ILE A 11 10.37 -13.74 26.26
N VAL A 12 11.60 -13.26 26.13
CA VAL A 12 12.60 -13.38 27.19
C VAL A 12 12.17 -12.56 28.43
N GLN A 13 12.43 -13.10 29.61
CA GLN A 13 11.98 -12.51 30.89
C GLN A 13 12.46 -11.04 31.09
N PRO A 14 13.68 -10.64 30.69
CA PRO A 14 14.10 -9.24 30.79
C PRO A 14 13.21 -8.27 30.00
N VAL A 15 12.76 -8.68 28.81
CA VAL A 15 11.85 -7.86 27.98
C VAL A 15 10.49 -7.73 28.66
N LEU A 16 9.91 -8.82 29.18
CA LEU A 16 8.63 -8.76 29.90
C LEU A 16 8.72 -7.82 31.11
N SER A 17 9.79 -7.96 31.90
CA SER A 17 10.04 -7.14 33.09
C SER A 17 10.19 -5.66 32.74
N PHE A 18 10.85 -5.35 31.61
CA PHE A 18 10.98 -3.99 31.10
C PHE A 18 9.64 -3.41 30.67
N LEU A 19 8.84 -4.15 29.92
CA LEU A 19 7.53 -3.68 29.45
C LEU A 19 6.55 -3.47 30.60
N GLU A 20 6.60 -4.31 31.62
CA GLU A 20 5.82 -4.14 32.84
C GLU A 20 6.27 -2.89 33.62
N ALA A 21 7.58 -2.70 33.81
CA ALA A 21 8.13 -1.51 34.42
C ALA A 21 7.75 -0.24 33.64
N LEU A 22 7.85 -0.28 32.30
CA LEU A 22 7.47 0.82 31.41
C LEU A 22 6.00 1.22 31.61
N LYS A 23 5.10 0.23 31.69
CA LYS A 23 3.67 0.46 31.96
C LYS A 23 3.44 1.03 33.36
N GLN A 24 4.14 0.51 34.38
CA GLN A 24 4.02 0.98 35.76
C GLN A 24 4.48 2.43 35.94
N HIS A 25 5.46 2.88 35.16
CA HIS A 25 5.97 4.26 35.20
C HIS A 25 5.18 5.24 34.33
N GLY A 26 4.01 4.85 33.83
CA GLY A 26 3.08 5.77 33.17
C GLY A 26 3.29 5.96 31.67
N PHE A 27 3.94 5.01 30.98
CA PHE A 27 3.99 5.01 29.52
C PHE A 27 2.58 5.05 28.93
N THR A 28 2.31 6.05 28.09
CA THR A 28 0.97 6.31 27.55
C THR A 28 0.72 5.64 26.19
N GLY A 29 1.79 5.12 25.57
CA GLY A 29 1.76 4.41 24.30
C GLY A 29 1.20 2.99 24.39
N ASP A 30 1.12 2.32 23.23
CA ASP A 30 0.71 0.92 23.18
C ASP A 30 1.93 -0.01 23.28
N ILE A 31 1.75 -1.20 23.84
CA ILE A 31 2.75 -2.27 23.91
C ILE A 31 2.18 -3.52 23.25
N ALA A 32 2.95 -4.14 22.36
CA ALA A 32 2.56 -5.36 21.68
C ALA A 32 3.61 -6.47 21.87
N THR A 33 3.13 -7.60 22.37
CA THR A 33 3.91 -8.81 22.69
C THR A 33 3.41 -10.03 21.92
N GLN A 34 2.23 -9.96 21.30
CA GLN A 34 1.64 -11.06 20.54
C GLN A 34 2.52 -11.42 19.34
N TYR A 35 2.48 -12.70 18.94
CA TYR A 35 3.33 -13.17 17.86
C TYR A 35 3.00 -12.47 16.55
N ALA A 36 1.72 -12.19 16.30
CA ALA A 36 1.24 -11.51 15.12
C ALA A 36 1.79 -10.09 14.97
N ASP A 37 1.72 -9.28 16.02
CA ASP A 37 2.24 -7.91 15.98
C ASP A 37 3.76 -7.93 15.70
N ARG A 38 4.51 -8.80 16.38
CA ARG A 38 5.95 -8.99 16.18
C ARG A 38 6.27 -9.41 14.74
N LEU A 39 5.53 -10.37 14.18
CA LEU A 39 5.68 -10.82 12.79
C LEU A 39 5.44 -9.70 11.78
N THR A 40 4.45 -8.82 12.01
CA THR A 40 4.22 -7.71 11.09
C THR A 40 5.35 -6.67 11.08
N MET A 41 6.16 -6.64 12.15
CA MET A 41 7.36 -5.81 12.25
C MET A 41 8.64 -6.54 11.87
N ALA A 42 8.59 -7.87 11.69
CA ALA A 42 9.74 -8.68 11.35
C ALA A 42 10.23 -8.53 9.89
N THR A 43 9.51 -7.77 9.06
CA THR A 43 9.86 -7.54 7.65
C THR A 43 9.66 -6.07 7.26
N ASP A 44 10.49 -5.58 6.35
CA ASP A 44 10.33 -4.31 5.64
C ASP A 44 10.19 -4.57 4.13
N ASN A 45 10.70 -3.70 3.27
CA ASN A 45 10.70 -3.91 1.82
C ASN A 45 11.95 -4.68 1.34
N SER A 46 12.85 -5.07 2.25
CA SER A 46 13.97 -5.95 1.96
C SER A 46 13.56 -7.42 1.89
N ILE A 47 14.49 -8.27 1.48
CA ILE A 47 14.35 -9.73 1.46
C ILE A 47 14.48 -10.37 2.85
N TYR A 48 14.92 -9.63 3.87
CA TYR A 48 15.22 -10.17 5.20
C TYR A 48 13.96 -10.37 6.04
N GLN A 49 14.07 -11.27 7.03
CA GLN A 49 13.08 -11.43 8.07
C GLN A 49 13.78 -11.63 9.41
N LEU A 50 13.50 -10.76 10.38
CA LEU A 50 14.08 -10.81 11.71
C LEU A 50 13.02 -10.46 12.76
N LEU A 51 12.64 -11.44 13.59
CA LEU A 51 11.55 -11.30 14.55
C LEU A 51 12.02 -10.49 15.78
N PRO A 52 11.36 -9.36 16.12
CA PRO A 52 11.65 -8.64 17.35
C PRO A 52 11.08 -9.37 18.57
N ASP A 53 11.57 -9.07 19.77
CA ASP A 53 11.05 -9.61 21.03
C ASP A 53 9.73 -8.96 21.45
N ALA A 54 9.61 -7.65 21.22
CA ALA A 54 8.40 -6.88 21.45
C ALA A 54 8.36 -5.62 20.59
N VAL A 55 7.20 -4.96 20.56
CA VAL A 55 7.02 -3.68 19.87
C VAL A 55 6.34 -2.68 20.80
N VAL A 56 6.83 -1.45 20.84
CA VAL A 56 6.23 -0.35 21.60
C VAL A 56 5.91 0.83 20.68
N PHE A 57 4.81 1.52 20.97
CA PHE A 57 4.25 2.59 20.14
C PHE A 57 4.08 3.86 21.00
N PRO A 58 5.15 4.66 21.20
CA PRO A 58 5.08 5.89 21.98
C PRO A 58 4.09 6.90 21.37
N ARG A 59 3.47 7.75 22.20
CA ARG A 59 2.58 8.85 21.77
C ARG A 59 3.26 10.22 21.81
N SER A 60 4.43 10.31 22.44
CA SER A 60 5.11 11.57 22.68
C SER A 60 6.61 11.39 22.90
N THR A 61 7.36 12.48 22.78
CA THR A 61 8.77 12.56 23.18
C THR A 61 8.96 12.14 24.65
N ALA A 62 8.02 12.45 25.53
CA ALA A 62 8.07 12.07 26.93
C ALA A 62 8.01 10.54 27.14
N ASP A 63 7.22 9.82 26.35
CA ASP A 63 7.18 8.36 26.38
C ASP A 63 8.53 7.76 25.94
N VAL A 64 9.18 8.36 24.94
CA VAL A 64 10.49 7.92 24.45
C VAL A 64 11.58 8.19 25.49
N SER A 65 11.57 9.38 26.11
CA SER A 65 12.46 9.70 27.23
C SER A 65 12.28 8.76 28.43
N LEU A 66 11.03 8.43 28.78
CA LEU A 66 10.74 7.46 29.83
C LEU A 66 11.32 6.08 29.50
N LEU A 67 11.08 5.60 28.28
CA LEU A 67 11.61 4.33 27.79
C LEU A 67 13.14 4.31 27.86
N ALA A 68 13.81 5.34 27.35
CA ALA A 68 15.27 5.42 27.32
C ALA A 68 15.90 5.55 28.72
N ARG A 69 15.23 6.25 29.66
CA ARG A 69 15.66 6.32 31.06
C ARG A 69 15.56 4.97 31.76
N LEU A 70 14.41 4.30 31.62
CA LEU A 70 14.23 2.96 32.16
C LEU A 70 15.23 1.98 31.56
N ALA A 71 15.51 2.08 30.26
CA ALA A 71 16.51 1.26 29.60
C ALA A 71 17.91 1.44 30.23
N GLY A 72 18.23 2.62 30.76
CA GLY A 72 19.49 2.89 31.47
C GLY A 72 19.67 2.16 32.81
N GLU A 73 18.62 1.56 33.38
CA GLU A 73 18.75 0.78 34.63
C GLU A 73 19.60 -0.47 34.41
N ALA A 74 20.45 -0.80 35.39
CA ALA A 74 21.38 -1.93 35.31
C ALA A 74 20.70 -3.28 34.97
N ARG A 75 19.48 -3.51 35.46
CA ARG A 75 18.70 -4.74 35.19
C ARG A 75 18.21 -4.87 33.74
N PHE A 76 18.28 -3.81 32.95
CA PHE A 76 17.82 -3.76 31.56
C PHE A 76 18.96 -3.49 30.57
N HIS A 77 20.22 -3.49 31.03
CA HIS A 77 21.39 -3.13 30.25
C HIS A 77 21.59 -4.01 28.99
N GLU A 78 21.19 -5.28 29.04
CA GLU A 78 21.27 -6.22 27.90
C GLU A 78 20.21 -5.96 26.81
N LEU A 79 19.23 -5.10 27.07
CA LEU A 79 18.16 -4.84 26.11
C LEU A 79 18.62 -3.92 24.98
N VAL A 80 18.27 -4.35 23.77
CA VAL A 80 18.48 -3.62 22.52
C VAL A 80 17.17 -2.99 22.06
N PHE A 81 17.27 -1.78 21.50
CA PHE A 81 16.15 -1.01 21.00
C PHE A 81 16.38 -0.58 19.55
N THR A 82 15.33 -0.65 18.74
CA THR A 82 15.40 -0.27 17.32
C THR A 82 14.29 0.72 16.98
N PRO A 83 14.61 2.00 16.73
CA PRO A 83 13.65 2.95 16.20
C PRO A 83 13.13 2.49 14.84
N ARG A 84 11.81 2.61 14.62
CA ARG A 84 11.17 2.24 13.35
C ARG A 84 10.14 3.27 12.93
N GLY A 85 10.22 3.67 11.66
CA GLY A 85 9.21 4.50 10.99
C GLY A 85 8.23 3.66 10.15
N GLY A 86 8.04 4.04 8.89
CA GLY A 86 7.14 3.36 7.95
C GLY A 86 7.53 1.92 7.55
N GLY A 87 8.77 1.48 7.84
CA GLY A 87 9.25 0.13 7.47
C GLY A 87 9.32 -0.09 5.96
N THR A 88 9.69 0.94 5.21
CA THR A 88 9.75 0.98 3.74
C THR A 88 11.16 0.74 3.18
N GLY A 89 12.16 0.62 4.05
CA GLY A 89 13.55 0.36 3.71
C GLY A 89 13.76 -0.93 2.93
N THR A 90 14.73 -0.92 2.02
CA THR A 90 15.03 -2.04 1.11
C THR A 90 16.24 -2.87 1.52
N ASN A 91 17.01 -2.42 2.51
CA ASN A 91 18.24 -3.08 2.96
C ASN A 91 18.15 -3.62 4.40
N GLY A 92 16.96 -3.68 5.01
CA GLY A 92 16.79 -4.23 6.36
C GLY A 92 17.25 -3.29 7.49
N GLN A 93 17.40 -1.99 7.22
CA GLN A 93 17.78 -0.98 8.23
C GLN A 93 16.77 -0.87 9.39
N SER A 94 15.52 -1.23 9.13
CA SER A 94 14.42 -1.13 10.09
C SER A 94 14.14 -2.44 10.86
N LEU A 95 15.01 -3.44 10.71
CA LEU A 95 14.86 -4.78 11.28
C LEU A 95 15.98 -5.07 12.28
N ASN A 96 15.61 -5.48 13.49
CA ASN A 96 16.54 -6.00 14.49
C ASN A 96 15.83 -6.93 15.47
N HIS A 97 16.61 -7.61 16.32
CA HIS A 97 16.12 -8.27 17.52
C HIS A 97 15.89 -7.24 18.65
N GLY A 98 15.39 -7.67 19.81
CA GLY A 98 15.09 -6.75 20.91
C GLY A 98 13.75 -6.04 20.74
N ILE A 99 13.66 -4.83 21.28
CA ILE A 99 12.41 -4.06 21.33
C ILE A 99 12.38 -3.05 20.17
N VAL A 100 11.41 -3.20 19.28
CA VAL A 100 11.15 -2.22 18.21
C VAL A 100 10.32 -1.08 18.76
N VAL A 101 10.80 0.16 18.56
CA VAL A 101 10.11 1.39 18.96
C VAL A 101 9.52 2.04 17.70
N ASP A 102 8.24 1.82 17.43
CA ASP A 102 7.56 2.33 16.23
C ASP A 102 7.02 3.75 16.46
N MET A 103 7.65 4.72 15.80
CA MET A 103 7.30 6.14 15.90
C MET A 103 6.11 6.51 15.00
N SER A 104 5.67 5.62 14.11
CA SER A 104 4.73 5.96 13.03
C SER A 104 3.26 5.92 13.44
N ARG A 105 2.91 5.11 14.46
CA ARG A 105 1.51 4.88 14.83
C ARG A 105 0.85 6.13 15.42
N HIS A 106 1.51 6.77 16.39
CA HIS A 106 0.92 7.87 17.16
C HIS A 106 1.67 9.20 17.03
N MET A 107 3.00 9.18 16.81
CA MET A 107 3.80 10.42 16.71
C MET A 107 3.81 10.96 15.27
N ASN A 108 2.62 11.28 14.73
CA ASN A 108 2.41 11.69 13.34
C ASN A 108 1.74 13.07 13.18
N ARG A 109 1.98 13.98 14.14
CA ARG A 109 1.45 15.34 14.13
C ARG A 109 2.40 16.33 13.45
N ILE A 110 1.80 17.26 12.70
CA ILE A 110 2.46 18.48 12.25
C ILE A 110 2.26 19.51 13.35
N LEU A 111 3.34 19.95 13.97
CA LEU A 111 3.31 20.70 15.24
C LEU A 111 3.17 22.21 15.01
N GLU A 112 3.88 22.73 14.00
CA GLU A 112 4.02 24.17 13.78
C GLU A 112 4.46 24.46 12.35
N ILE A 113 4.02 25.58 11.76
CA ILE A 113 4.47 26.04 10.44
C ILE A 113 4.74 27.54 10.49
N ASN A 114 5.81 27.98 9.83
CA ASN A 114 6.12 29.38 9.60
C ASN A 114 6.46 29.60 8.12
N PRO A 115 5.48 30.01 7.29
CA PRO A 115 5.70 30.29 5.87
C PRO A 115 6.64 31.47 5.62
N GLU A 116 6.61 32.50 6.48
CA GLU A 116 7.44 33.71 6.32
C GLU A 116 8.93 33.39 6.45
N GLN A 117 9.28 32.51 7.38
CA GLN A 117 10.65 32.02 7.58
C GLN A 117 10.94 30.72 6.82
N GLY A 118 9.98 30.19 6.07
CA GLY A 118 10.15 29.00 5.24
C GLY A 118 10.46 27.71 6.01
N TRP A 119 9.79 27.44 7.14
CA TRP A 119 9.99 26.17 7.87
C TRP A 119 8.72 25.56 8.47
N VAL A 120 8.81 24.26 8.79
CA VAL A 120 7.77 23.47 9.47
C VAL A 120 8.39 22.59 10.56
N ARG A 121 7.67 22.36 11.66
CA ARG A 121 8.07 21.43 12.73
C ARG A 121 7.09 20.27 12.81
N VAL A 122 7.62 19.05 12.86
CA VAL A 122 6.86 17.81 12.68
C VAL A 122 7.36 16.72 13.61
N GLU A 123 6.49 15.79 13.99
CA GLU A 123 6.90 14.55 14.64
C GLU A 123 7.50 13.54 13.64
N ALA A 124 8.38 12.66 14.13
CA ALA A 124 9.13 11.71 13.32
C ALA A 124 8.25 10.73 12.52
N GLY A 125 7.03 10.43 12.98
CA GLY A 125 6.09 9.54 12.33
C GLY A 125 5.24 10.17 11.23
N VAL A 126 5.34 11.49 10.98
CA VAL A 126 4.62 12.16 9.88
C VAL A 126 5.05 11.56 8.54
N ILE A 127 4.09 11.23 7.69
CA ILE A 127 4.36 10.72 6.34
C ILE A 127 4.65 11.88 5.38
N LYS A 128 5.62 11.74 4.47
CA LYS A 128 6.00 12.84 3.56
C LYS A 128 4.80 13.45 2.83
N ASP A 129 4.01 12.64 2.14
CA ASP A 129 2.90 13.18 1.34
C ASP A 129 1.75 13.72 2.22
N GLN A 130 1.66 13.27 3.47
CA GLN A 130 0.77 13.89 4.47
C GLN A 130 1.24 15.33 4.77
N LEU A 131 2.55 15.53 4.93
CA LEU A 131 3.12 16.87 5.08
C LEU A 131 2.89 17.72 3.83
N ASN A 132 3.18 17.22 2.63
CA ASN A 132 2.97 17.99 1.40
C ASN A 132 1.49 18.31 1.15
N GLN A 133 0.56 17.43 1.52
CA GLN A 133 -0.87 17.75 1.48
C GLN A 133 -1.23 18.90 2.44
N TYR A 134 -0.59 18.96 3.62
CA TYR A 134 -0.79 20.03 4.59
C TYR A 134 -0.15 21.36 4.15
N LEU A 135 1.02 21.34 3.51
CA LEU A 135 1.75 22.54 3.06
C LEU A 135 1.14 23.18 1.81
N LYS A 136 0.48 22.40 0.94
CA LYS A 136 -0.04 22.86 -0.35
C LYS A 136 -0.91 24.13 -0.28
N PRO A 137 -1.86 24.30 0.67
CA PRO A 137 -2.64 25.53 0.79
C PRO A 137 -1.81 26.78 1.12
N TYR A 138 -0.61 26.62 1.68
CA TYR A 138 0.31 27.72 1.99
C TYR A 138 1.23 28.07 0.82
N GLY A 139 1.19 27.31 -0.29
CA GLY A 139 2.05 27.53 -1.46
C GLY A 139 3.43 26.86 -1.35
N TYR A 140 3.61 25.92 -0.42
CA TYR A 140 4.89 25.25 -0.17
C TYR A 140 4.79 23.73 -0.28
N PHE A 141 5.95 23.08 -0.36
CA PHE A 141 6.13 21.64 -0.23
C PHE A 141 7.49 21.31 0.38
N PHE A 142 7.61 20.12 0.98
CA PHE A 142 8.88 19.52 1.33
C PHE A 142 9.42 18.78 0.10
N SER A 143 10.56 19.26 -0.42
CA SER A 143 11.04 18.93 -1.77
C SER A 143 11.67 17.55 -1.98
N PRO A 144 12.36 16.92 -1.01
CA PRO A 144 12.91 15.58 -1.21
C PRO A 144 11.83 14.58 -1.64
N GLU A 145 11.91 14.04 -2.86
CA GLU A 145 10.87 13.17 -3.45
C GLU A 145 11.30 11.71 -3.53
N LEU A 146 10.38 10.79 -3.22
CA LEU A 146 10.69 9.35 -3.18
C LEU A 146 9.53 8.49 -3.70
N SER A 147 9.83 7.29 -4.16
CA SER A 147 8.82 6.35 -4.67
C SER A 147 7.84 5.85 -3.59
N THR A 148 8.21 5.97 -2.31
CA THR A 148 7.42 5.55 -1.15
C THR A 148 6.82 6.70 -0.34
N SER A 149 6.75 7.90 -0.90
CA SER A 149 6.37 9.16 -0.23
C SER A 149 5.01 9.15 0.47
N ASN A 150 4.08 8.31 0.01
CA ASN A 150 2.76 8.12 0.63
C ASN A 150 2.75 7.23 1.89
N ARG A 151 3.91 6.75 2.35
CA ARG A 151 4.04 5.86 3.52
C ARG A 151 5.38 5.95 4.25
N ALA A 152 6.40 6.52 3.62
CA ALA A 152 7.65 6.83 4.30
C ALA A 152 7.43 7.95 5.29
N THR A 153 7.96 7.76 6.49
CA THR A 153 7.89 8.71 7.60
C THR A 153 9.12 9.61 7.58
N LEU A 154 8.98 10.88 7.96
CA LEU A 154 10.07 11.86 7.97
C LEU A 154 11.24 11.42 8.86
N GLY A 155 10.99 10.86 10.04
CA GLY A 155 12.05 10.28 10.88
C GLY A 155 12.79 9.12 10.21
N GLY A 156 12.10 8.36 9.35
CA GLY A 156 12.73 7.32 8.54
C GLY A 156 13.61 7.92 7.45
N MET A 157 13.11 8.93 6.74
CA MET A 157 13.86 9.66 5.71
C MET A 157 15.10 10.32 6.28
N ILE A 158 15.01 10.95 7.45
CA ILE A 158 16.15 11.55 8.16
C ILE A 158 17.17 10.47 8.50
N ASN A 159 16.74 9.34 9.08
CA ASN A 159 17.65 8.26 9.47
C ASN A 159 18.31 7.55 8.28
N THR A 160 17.74 7.58 7.08
CA THR A 160 18.38 7.00 5.88
C THR A 160 19.01 8.06 4.98
N ASP A 161 18.92 9.33 5.35
CA ASP A 161 19.23 10.50 4.51
C ASP A 161 18.64 10.36 3.10
N ALA A 162 17.34 10.02 3.05
CA ALA A 162 16.66 9.68 1.80
C ALA A 162 16.77 10.80 0.76
N SER A 163 16.97 10.42 -0.49
CA SER A 163 16.91 11.31 -1.63
C SER A 163 15.87 10.83 -2.65
N GLY A 164 15.96 11.36 -3.86
CA GLY A 164 15.30 10.80 -5.02
C GLY A 164 15.23 11.84 -6.14
N GLN A 165 14.09 11.88 -6.82
CA GLN A 165 13.93 12.73 -7.99
C GLN A 165 14.19 14.21 -7.66
N GLY A 166 14.97 14.88 -8.52
CA GLY A 166 15.27 16.30 -8.38
C GLY A 166 16.35 16.62 -7.34
N SER A 167 17.00 15.61 -6.76
CA SER A 167 18.04 15.81 -5.74
C SER A 167 19.25 16.60 -6.25
N LEU A 168 19.48 16.66 -7.56
CA LEU A 168 20.54 17.49 -8.15
C LEU A 168 20.32 18.99 -7.88
N VAL A 169 19.05 19.41 -7.87
CA VAL A 169 18.66 20.81 -7.69
C VAL A 169 18.20 21.08 -6.26
N TYR A 170 17.36 20.21 -5.70
CA TYR A 170 16.81 20.40 -4.37
C TYR A 170 17.69 19.84 -3.25
N GLY A 171 18.65 18.95 -3.53
CA GLY A 171 19.41 18.26 -2.49
C GLY A 171 18.70 17.04 -1.89
N LYS A 172 19.28 16.50 -0.81
CA LYS A 172 18.83 15.29 -0.09
C LYS A 172 18.14 15.66 1.22
N THR A 173 17.51 14.70 1.92
CA THR A 173 16.75 14.99 3.14
C THR A 173 17.55 15.83 4.15
N SER A 174 18.82 15.50 4.41
CA SER A 174 19.68 16.25 5.34
C SER A 174 19.88 17.73 5.01
N ASP A 175 19.78 18.12 3.74
CA ASP A 175 19.88 19.53 3.34
C ASP A 175 18.66 20.34 3.77
N HIS A 176 17.54 19.66 4.00
CA HIS A 176 16.26 20.23 4.41
C HIS A 176 16.01 20.13 5.93
N VAL A 177 16.95 19.55 6.69
CA VAL A 177 16.82 19.43 8.15
C VAL A 177 17.54 20.58 8.83
N LEU A 178 16.78 21.54 9.37
CA LEU A 178 17.31 22.66 10.13
C LEU A 178 17.76 22.26 11.54
N GLY A 179 17.22 21.16 12.05
CA GLY A 179 17.54 20.60 13.36
C GLY A 179 16.59 19.48 13.75
N VAL A 180 17.01 18.62 14.68
CA VAL A 180 16.16 17.57 15.23
C VAL A 180 16.11 17.62 16.75
N ARG A 181 15.00 17.14 17.30
CA ARG A 181 14.89 16.74 18.70
C ARG A 181 15.01 15.23 18.78
N ALA A 182 16.01 14.77 19.52
CA ALA A 182 16.26 13.36 19.74
C ALA A 182 16.34 13.02 21.24
N VAL A 183 16.11 11.76 21.56
CA VAL A 183 16.28 11.21 22.91
C VAL A 183 17.50 10.28 22.91
N LEU A 184 18.46 10.57 23.79
CA LEU A 184 19.68 9.77 23.97
C LEU A 184 19.42 8.52 24.83
N PRO A 185 20.27 7.48 24.77
CA PRO A 185 20.34 6.47 25.82
C PRO A 185 20.51 7.14 27.19
N GLY A 186 19.61 6.87 28.14
CA GLY A 186 19.54 7.60 29.43
C GLY A 186 18.32 8.52 29.56
N GLY A 187 17.71 8.90 28.44
CA GLY A 187 16.46 9.68 28.39
C GLY A 187 16.64 11.20 28.28
N GLU A 188 17.87 11.69 28.20
CA GLU A 188 18.22 13.08 27.95
C GLU A 188 17.74 13.54 26.57
N LEU A 189 17.31 14.80 26.48
CA LEU A 189 16.94 15.43 25.23
C LEU A 189 18.16 16.06 24.57
N LEU A 190 18.31 15.80 23.28
CA LEU A 190 19.28 16.43 22.40
C LEU A 190 18.54 17.24 21.34
N ASP A 191 18.67 18.56 21.40
CA ASP A 191 18.22 19.47 20.36
C ASP A 191 19.42 19.91 19.52
N THR A 192 19.39 19.64 18.21
CA THR A 192 20.48 19.99 17.28
C THR A 192 20.07 21.13 16.35
N ARG A 193 21.09 21.87 15.87
CA ARG A 193 20.98 22.89 14.82
C ARG A 193 22.38 23.28 14.33
N ALA A 194 22.45 23.89 13.16
CA ALA A 194 23.64 24.61 12.73
C ALA A 194 23.92 25.81 13.67
N MET A 195 25.19 26.02 14.03
CA MET A 195 25.62 27.10 14.93
C MET A 195 27.07 27.53 14.67
N PRO A 196 27.49 28.72 15.15
CA PRO A 196 28.89 29.11 15.13
C PRO A 196 29.76 28.13 15.91
N VAL A 197 30.95 27.83 15.39
CA VAL A 197 31.89 26.88 16.02
C VAL A 197 32.21 27.24 17.48
N ALA A 198 32.36 28.52 17.79
CA ALA A 198 32.62 28.97 19.16
C ALA A 198 31.51 28.55 20.15
N LEU A 199 30.24 28.53 19.72
CA LEU A 199 29.13 28.06 20.55
C LEU A 199 29.19 26.54 20.72
N ALA A 200 29.53 25.81 19.67
CA ALA A 200 29.71 24.35 19.76
C ALA A 200 30.88 23.97 20.69
N GLU A 201 31.95 24.77 20.73
CA GLU A 201 33.07 24.59 21.68
C GLU A 201 32.66 24.87 23.13
N GLN A 202 31.76 25.83 23.38
CA GLN A 202 31.20 26.06 24.70
C GLN A 202 30.34 24.88 25.16
N LEU A 203 29.46 24.37 24.30
CA LEU A 203 28.66 23.17 24.60
C LEU A 203 29.55 21.94 24.85
N ALA A 204 30.64 21.81 24.11
CA ALA A 204 31.62 20.73 24.27
C ALA A 204 32.36 20.74 25.63
N GLN A 205 32.32 21.84 26.38
CA GLN A 205 32.93 21.95 27.72
C GLN A 205 31.98 21.54 28.85
N GLU A 206 30.70 21.35 28.56
CA GLU A 206 29.73 20.93 29.56
C GLU A 206 30.00 19.48 30.01
N ASP A 207 30.02 19.24 31.32
CA ASP A 207 30.08 17.88 31.88
C ASP A 207 28.68 17.23 31.84
N SER A 208 28.24 16.93 30.63
CA SER A 208 26.95 16.30 30.34
C SER A 208 27.09 15.28 29.19
N PRO A 209 26.15 14.32 29.04
CA PRO A 209 26.13 13.43 27.87
C PRO A 209 26.14 14.21 26.54
N VAL A 210 25.39 15.31 26.47
CA VAL A 210 25.35 16.20 25.30
C VAL A 210 26.72 16.85 25.09
N GLY A 211 27.34 17.41 26.12
CA GLY A 211 28.66 18.04 26.01
C GLY A 211 29.73 17.07 25.53
N ARG A 212 29.73 15.82 26.02
CA ARG A 212 30.65 14.76 25.54
C ARG A 212 30.44 14.41 24.06
N ILE A 213 29.20 14.40 23.59
CA ILE A 213 28.88 14.18 22.17
C ILE A 213 29.43 15.33 21.32
N TYR A 214 29.14 16.58 21.70
CA TYR A 214 29.65 17.76 21.00
C TYR A 214 31.18 17.76 20.98
N HIS A 215 31.83 17.51 22.12
CA HIS A 215 33.29 17.39 22.22
C HIS A 215 33.83 16.35 21.24
N THR A 216 33.29 15.13 21.28
CA THR A 216 33.78 14.04 20.44
C THR A 216 33.63 14.38 18.96
N VAL A 217 32.43 14.72 18.51
CA VAL A 217 32.16 14.99 17.09
C VAL A 217 32.98 16.18 16.59
N LEU A 218 33.02 17.27 17.34
CA LEU A 218 33.75 18.49 16.98
C LEU A 218 35.25 18.22 16.81
N HIS A 219 35.88 17.55 17.79
CA HIS A 219 37.31 17.26 17.72
C HIS A 219 37.64 16.26 16.62
N ARG A 220 36.90 15.14 16.53
CA ARG A 220 37.19 14.09 15.54
C ARG A 220 37.03 14.60 14.10
N CYS A 221 35.95 15.31 13.80
CA CYS A 221 35.72 15.86 12.45
C CYS A 221 36.71 16.98 12.09
N ARG A 222 37.19 17.75 13.08
CA ARG A 222 38.20 18.81 12.86
C ARG A 222 39.59 18.23 12.63
N GLU A 223 40.02 17.30 13.47
CA GLU A 223 41.34 16.66 13.39
C GLU A 223 41.50 15.85 12.10
N GLN A 224 40.45 15.15 11.68
CA GLN A 224 40.47 14.27 10.49
C GLN A 224 39.95 14.95 9.21
N ARG A 225 39.81 16.30 9.21
CA ARG A 225 39.14 17.04 8.13
C ARG A 225 39.74 16.76 6.74
N GLN A 226 41.06 16.75 6.63
CA GLN A 226 41.73 16.53 5.35
C GLN A 226 41.46 15.12 4.82
N LEU A 227 41.59 14.10 5.67
CA LEU A 227 41.30 12.71 5.33
C LEU A 227 39.84 12.51 4.90
N ILE A 228 38.90 13.17 5.58
CA ILE A 228 37.47 13.16 5.22
C ILE A 228 37.28 13.73 3.81
N ILE A 229 37.92 14.85 3.47
CA ILE A 229 37.81 15.48 2.15
C ILE A 229 38.41 14.58 1.06
N ASP A 230 39.55 13.95 1.33
CA ASP A 230 40.28 13.16 0.34
C ASP A 230 39.66 11.78 0.09
N LYS A 231 39.04 11.18 1.10
CA LYS A 231 38.46 9.83 1.00
C LYS A 231 37.20 9.78 0.15
N PHE A 232 36.29 10.73 0.34
CA PHE A 232 34.96 10.65 -0.27
C PHE A 232 34.94 11.29 -1.66
N PRO A 233 34.45 10.59 -2.69
CA PRO A 233 34.32 11.17 -4.02
C PRO A 233 33.32 12.33 -4.00
N LYS A 234 33.58 13.35 -4.83
CA LYS A 234 32.68 14.49 -5.02
C LYS A 234 31.46 14.06 -5.83
N LEU A 235 30.49 13.44 -5.15
CA LEU A 235 29.21 13.00 -5.71
C LEU A 235 28.09 13.88 -5.15
N ASN A 236 27.07 14.18 -5.98
CA ASN A 236 25.89 14.94 -5.53
C ASN A 236 25.13 14.20 -4.44
N ARG A 237 25.01 12.87 -4.59
CA ARG A 237 24.49 12.00 -3.53
C ARG A 237 25.65 11.55 -2.68
N PHE A 238 25.92 12.36 -1.67
CA PHE A 238 26.90 12.06 -0.64
C PHE A 238 26.43 10.90 0.23
N LEU A 239 27.39 10.11 0.73
CA LEU A 239 27.25 8.99 1.65
C LEU A 239 26.01 9.05 2.58
N THR A 240 25.20 7.98 2.60
CA THR A 240 24.27 7.71 3.71
C THR A 240 25.05 7.09 4.89
N GLY A 241 24.87 7.59 6.12
CA GLY A 241 25.68 7.22 7.30
C GLY A 241 25.97 8.44 8.18
N TYR A 242 26.99 8.37 9.05
CA TYR A 242 27.43 9.57 9.78
C TYR A 242 28.13 10.52 8.79
N ASP A 243 27.50 11.65 8.47
CA ASP A 243 28.01 12.63 7.50
C ASP A 243 29.13 13.49 8.12
N LEU A 244 30.34 12.93 8.19
CA LEU A 244 31.50 13.61 8.76
C LEU A 244 31.93 14.85 7.96
N ARG A 245 31.56 14.93 6.67
CA ARG A 245 31.98 15.99 5.75
C ARG A 245 31.18 17.27 5.95
N HIS A 246 29.91 17.17 6.28
CA HIS A 246 29.05 18.35 6.41
C HIS A 246 28.85 18.81 7.86
N VAL A 247 29.46 18.15 8.85
CA VAL A 247 29.53 18.64 10.23
C VAL A 247 30.10 20.06 10.31
N PHE A 248 31.12 20.36 9.49
CA PHE A 248 31.68 21.70 9.34
C PHE A 248 31.36 22.25 7.96
N SER A 249 31.04 23.55 7.93
CA SER A 249 31.05 24.33 6.69
C SER A 249 32.43 24.35 6.05
N ASP A 250 32.50 24.65 4.76
CA ASP A 250 33.77 24.64 4.01
C ASP A 250 34.76 25.69 4.52
N ASP A 251 34.27 26.81 5.07
CA ASP A 251 35.05 27.86 5.72
C ASP A 251 35.36 27.57 7.21
N MET A 252 34.90 26.42 7.73
CA MET A 252 35.06 25.98 9.13
C MET A 252 34.46 26.95 10.18
N GLN A 253 33.54 27.84 9.80
CA GLN A 253 32.91 28.80 10.73
C GLN A 253 31.64 28.27 11.41
N THR A 254 30.95 27.33 10.75
CA THR A 254 29.69 26.74 11.23
C THR A 254 29.88 25.27 11.55
N PHE A 255 29.31 24.83 12.67
CA PHE A 255 29.21 23.45 13.11
C PHE A 255 27.74 23.01 13.14
N ASP A 256 27.44 21.82 12.63
CA ASP A 256 26.10 21.24 12.65
C ASP A 256 26.12 19.76 13.05
N LEU A 257 25.73 19.48 14.30
CA LEU A 257 25.60 18.10 14.81
C LEU A 257 24.47 17.33 14.13
N THR A 258 23.48 18.01 13.56
CA THR A 258 22.33 17.39 12.89
C THR A 258 22.79 16.45 11.78
N ARG A 259 23.88 16.79 11.10
CA ARG A 259 24.48 16.00 10.00
C ARG A 259 24.93 14.61 10.42
N ILE A 260 25.30 14.40 11.69
CA ILE A 260 25.65 13.07 12.21
C ILE A 260 24.41 12.20 12.43
N LEU A 261 23.27 12.81 12.79
CA LEU A 261 22.01 12.09 13.02
C LEU A 261 21.26 11.78 11.72
N THR A 262 21.42 12.62 10.69
CA THR A 262 20.90 12.34 9.34
C THR A 262 21.72 11.23 8.70
N GLY A 263 21.08 10.09 8.38
CA GLY A 263 21.76 8.90 7.87
C GLY A 263 22.22 7.91 8.95
N ALA A 264 21.95 8.18 10.24
CA ALA A 264 22.39 7.34 11.35
C ALA A 264 21.64 6.01 11.49
N GLU A 265 20.57 5.77 10.73
CA GLU A 265 19.77 4.53 10.78
C GLU A 265 19.30 4.16 12.20
N GLY A 266 19.06 5.15 13.08
CA GLY A 266 18.62 4.92 14.45
C GLY A 266 19.69 4.33 15.36
N THR A 267 20.98 4.39 14.99
CA THR A 267 22.08 3.86 15.82
C THR A 267 22.55 4.83 16.90
N LEU A 268 22.17 6.12 16.85
CA LEU A 268 22.72 7.13 17.77
C LEU A 268 21.71 7.63 18.79
N ALA A 269 20.47 7.85 18.36
CA ALA A 269 19.42 8.39 19.21
C ALA A 269 18.02 8.09 18.63
N PHE A 270 16.99 8.24 19.45
CA PHE A 270 15.60 8.22 18.98
C PHE A 270 15.20 9.61 18.48
N ILE A 271 15.12 9.81 17.18
CA ILE A 271 14.58 11.06 16.61
C ILE A 271 13.07 11.11 16.85
N THR A 272 12.59 12.20 17.45
CA THR A 272 11.18 12.37 17.85
C THR A 272 10.49 13.53 17.14
N GLU A 273 11.20 14.63 16.92
CA GLU A 273 10.72 15.79 16.15
C GLU A 273 11.82 16.27 15.20
N ALA A 274 11.41 16.92 14.10
CA ALA A 274 12.30 17.60 13.18
C ALA A 274 11.78 18.98 12.83
N LYS A 275 12.69 19.95 12.72
CA LYS A 275 12.44 21.24 12.09
C LYS A 275 13.00 21.17 10.68
N LEU A 276 12.14 21.36 9.70
CA LEU A 276 12.45 21.24 8.28
C LEU A 276 12.25 22.59 7.60
N ASP A 277 13.08 22.92 6.63
CA ASP A 277 12.72 23.99 5.70
C ASP A 277 11.63 23.52 4.72
N ILE A 278 11.01 24.46 4.03
CA ILE A 278 9.97 24.20 3.03
C ILE A 278 10.22 25.03 1.79
N THR A 279 10.04 24.40 0.63
CA THR A 279 10.33 24.99 -0.69
C THR A 279 9.04 25.57 -1.29
N PRO A 280 9.07 26.78 -1.89
CA PRO A 280 7.93 27.30 -2.64
C PRO A 280 7.53 26.36 -3.80
N LEU A 281 6.24 26.17 -4.01
CA LEU A 281 5.76 25.38 -5.15
C LEU A 281 6.10 26.09 -6.47
N PRO A 282 6.75 25.40 -7.43
CA PRO A 282 7.09 26.00 -8.71
C PRO A 282 5.82 26.35 -9.49
N LYS A 283 5.79 27.55 -10.09
CA LYS A 283 4.64 28.01 -10.88
C LYS A 283 4.52 27.33 -12.24
N VAL A 284 5.66 26.95 -12.81
CA VAL A 284 5.76 26.39 -14.16
C VAL A 284 6.48 25.06 -14.10
N ARG A 285 5.90 24.04 -14.74
CA ARG A 285 6.50 22.73 -14.92
C ARG A 285 6.33 22.29 -16.37
N ARG A 286 7.38 21.73 -16.96
CA ARG A 286 7.40 21.16 -18.30
C ARG A 286 8.14 19.83 -18.26
N LEU A 287 7.70 18.87 -19.07
CA LEU A 287 8.32 17.56 -19.11
C LEU A 287 8.55 17.14 -20.57
N VAL A 288 9.69 16.53 -20.84
CA VAL A 288 10.07 15.97 -22.13
C VAL A 288 10.36 14.48 -21.97
N ASN A 289 9.57 13.65 -22.64
CA ASN A 289 9.78 12.20 -22.72
C ASN A 289 10.64 11.91 -23.96
N VAL A 290 11.90 11.52 -23.76
CA VAL A 290 12.84 11.18 -24.85
C VAL A 290 12.93 9.67 -25.01
N LYS A 291 12.78 9.20 -26.26
CA LYS A 291 12.64 7.79 -26.63
C LYS A 291 13.92 7.31 -27.32
N TYR A 292 14.36 6.11 -26.95
CA TYR A 292 15.62 5.55 -27.43
C TYR A 292 15.46 4.15 -28.04
N ASP A 293 16.33 3.83 -29.00
CA ASP A 293 16.48 2.51 -29.62
C ASP A 293 17.11 1.45 -28.69
N SER A 294 17.73 1.88 -27.59
CA SER A 294 18.31 1.00 -26.59
C SER A 294 18.42 1.68 -25.23
N PHE A 295 18.49 0.88 -24.17
CA PHE A 295 18.73 1.42 -22.83
C PHE A 295 20.15 1.98 -22.67
N ASP A 296 21.13 1.44 -23.40
CA ASP A 296 22.51 1.96 -23.39
C ASP A 296 22.58 3.36 -24.01
N SER A 297 21.86 3.57 -25.13
CA SER A 297 21.69 4.88 -25.76
C SER A 297 21.10 5.91 -24.77
N ALA A 298 20.06 5.52 -24.03
CA ALA A 298 19.44 6.37 -23.01
C ALA A 298 20.42 6.78 -21.90
N LEU A 299 21.30 5.87 -21.47
CA LEU A 299 22.33 6.12 -20.45
C LEU A 299 23.51 6.94 -21.00
N ARG A 300 23.98 6.68 -22.23
CA ARG A 300 25.06 7.47 -22.84
C ARG A 300 24.65 8.91 -23.12
N ASN A 301 23.35 9.16 -23.24
CA ASN A 301 22.78 10.49 -23.36
C ASN A 301 22.70 11.25 -22.01
N ALA A 302 23.10 10.63 -20.88
CA ALA A 302 23.10 11.25 -19.56
C ALA A 302 23.79 12.63 -19.50
N PRO A 303 25.04 12.79 -19.99
CA PRO A 303 25.75 14.07 -19.87
C PRO A 303 25.04 15.17 -20.67
N PHE A 304 24.51 14.83 -21.85
CA PHE A 304 23.72 15.73 -22.69
C PHE A 304 22.48 16.27 -21.95
N MET A 305 21.81 15.42 -21.17
CA MET A 305 20.64 15.83 -20.38
C MET A 305 21.01 16.69 -19.17
N VAL A 306 22.16 16.41 -18.54
CA VAL A 306 22.67 17.25 -17.44
C VAL A 306 23.06 18.64 -17.96
N GLU A 307 23.69 18.74 -19.14
CA GLU A 307 23.99 20.01 -19.80
C GLU A 307 22.75 20.85 -20.11
N ALA A 308 21.60 20.21 -20.33
CA ALA A 308 20.32 20.90 -20.55
C ALA A 308 19.80 21.63 -19.30
N ARG A 309 20.43 21.46 -18.13
CA ARG A 309 20.02 22.05 -16.84
C ARG A 309 18.58 21.70 -16.46
N ALA A 310 18.19 20.46 -16.73
CA ALA A 310 16.91 19.92 -16.28
C ALA A 310 16.87 19.84 -14.74
N LEU A 311 15.66 19.94 -14.17
CA LEU A 311 15.42 19.72 -12.75
C LEU A 311 15.72 18.27 -12.35
N SER A 312 15.27 17.32 -13.19
CA SER A 312 15.48 15.89 -12.96
C SER A 312 15.50 15.12 -14.26
N VAL A 313 16.30 14.06 -14.32
CA VAL A 313 16.38 13.12 -15.45
C VAL A 313 16.20 11.69 -14.94
N GLU A 314 14.99 11.16 -15.09
CA GLU A 314 14.70 9.77 -14.75
C GLU A 314 14.85 8.87 -15.98
N THR A 315 15.28 7.63 -15.79
CA THR A 315 15.29 6.62 -16.87
C THR A 315 14.54 5.35 -16.50
N VAL A 316 13.92 4.73 -17.50
CA VAL A 316 13.34 3.38 -17.42
C VAL A 316 13.72 2.53 -18.63
N ASP A 317 14.00 1.25 -18.37
CA ASP A 317 14.21 0.27 -19.43
C ASP A 317 12.88 -0.22 -20.05
N SER A 318 13.00 -0.93 -21.17
CA SER A 318 11.86 -1.52 -21.89
C SER A 318 11.03 -2.46 -21.02
N LYS A 319 11.64 -3.16 -20.07
CA LYS A 319 10.95 -4.15 -19.23
C LYS A 319 10.03 -3.48 -18.21
N VAL A 320 10.50 -2.42 -17.55
CA VAL A 320 9.70 -1.59 -16.64
C VAL A 320 8.59 -0.90 -17.41
N LEU A 321 8.88 -0.38 -18.59
CA LEU A 321 7.88 0.27 -19.45
C LEU A 321 6.80 -0.71 -19.93
N ASN A 322 7.19 -1.91 -20.37
CA ASN A 322 6.24 -2.95 -20.80
C ASN A 322 5.33 -3.43 -19.67
N LEU A 323 5.86 -3.53 -18.44
CA LEU A 323 5.01 -3.80 -17.27
C LEU A 323 3.99 -2.68 -17.01
N ALA A 324 4.36 -1.42 -17.24
CA ALA A 324 3.43 -0.31 -17.14
C ALA A 324 2.32 -0.41 -18.20
N ARG A 325 2.67 -0.79 -19.45
CA ARG A 325 1.74 -1.00 -20.58
C ARG A 325 0.67 -2.05 -20.31
N GLU A 326 1.02 -3.09 -19.55
CA GLU A 326 0.09 -4.16 -19.15
C GLU A 326 -0.81 -3.76 -17.95
N ASP A 327 -0.52 -2.65 -17.27
CA ASP A 327 -1.26 -2.20 -16.10
C ASP A 327 -2.28 -1.10 -16.45
N ILE A 328 -3.34 -1.00 -15.66
CA ILE A 328 -4.41 -0.02 -15.82
C ILE A 328 -3.91 1.44 -15.82
N VAL A 329 -2.74 1.72 -15.25
CA VAL A 329 -2.13 3.05 -15.28
C VAL A 329 -1.81 3.50 -16.70
N TRP A 330 -1.55 2.58 -17.64
CA TRP A 330 -1.22 2.91 -19.03
C TRP A 330 -2.31 3.73 -19.71
N HIS A 331 -3.58 3.41 -19.47
CA HIS A 331 -4.71 4.13 -20.07
C HIS A 331 -4.74 5.62 -19.72
N SER A 332 -4.09 6.03 -18.64
CA SER A 332 -4.00 7.45 -18.26
C SER A 332 -2.82 8.18 -18.89
N VAL A 333 -1.85 7.47 -19.47
CA VAL A 333 -0.58 8.04 -19.98
C VAL A 333 -0.28 7.69 -21.43
N SER A 334 -1.04 6.80 -22.07
CA SER A 334 -0.77 6.34 -23.43
C SER A 334 -0.77 7.47 -24.46
N GLU A 335 -1.56 8.52 -24.24
CA GLU A 335 -1.55 9.74 -25.06
C GLU A 335 -0.25 10.57 -24.93
N LEU A 336 0.46 10.44 -23.80
CA LEU A 336 1.67 11.21 -23.47
C LEU A 336 2.97 10.48 -23.84
N ILE A 337 2.90 9.19 -24.15
CA ILE A 337 4.03 8.32 -24.53
C ILE A 337 3.58 7.40 -25.68
N THR A 338 3.57 7.93 -26.90
CA THR A 338 3.19 7.23 -28.13
C THR A 338 4.36 6.44 -28.73
N ASP A 339 4.08 5.36 -29.44
CA ASP A 339 5.11 4.66 -30.21
C ASP A 339 5.54 5.48 -31.45
N VAL A 340 6.78 5.24 -31.89
CA VAL A 340 7.32 5.83 -33.12
C VAL A 340 7.12 4.82 -34.26
N PRO A 341 6.43 5.17 -35.36
CA PRO A 341 6.18 4.22 -36.44
C PRO A 341 7.46 3.63 -37.02
N GLY A 342 7.55 2.29 -37.05
CA GLY A 342 8.70 1.57 -37.62
C GLY A 342 9.91 1.40 -36.69
N GLU A 343 9.86 1.94 -35.47
CA GLU A 343 10.94 1.86 -34.47
C GLU A 343 10.42 1.24 -33.16
N GLU A 344 11.27 0.51 -32.44
CA GLU A 344 10.93 -0.05 -31.13
C GLU A 344 11.52 0.81 -30.00
N MET A 345 10.68 1.28 -29.08
CA MET A 345 11.13 2.05 -27.92
C MET A 345 11.68 1.13 -26.83
N LEU A 346 13.00 1.10 -26.70
CA LEU A 346 13.71 0.22 -25.75
C LEU A 346 14.29 0.96 -24.54
N GLY A 347 14.25 2.30 -24.54
CA GLY A 347 14.59 3.14 -23.39
C GLY A 347 13.78 4.44 -23.39
N LEU A 348 13.52 4.99 -22.21
CA LEU A 348 12.80 6.24 -22.02
C LEU A 348 13.47 7.09 -20.95
N ASN A 349 13.88 8.31 -21.31
CA ASN A 349 14.26 9.33 -20.34
C ASN A 349 13.09 10.30 -20.13
N ILE A 350 12.77 10.59 -18.87
CA ILE A 350 11.73 11.52 -18.44
C ILE A 350 12.45 12.74 -17.86
N VAL A 351 12.47 13.82 -18.63
CA VAL A 351 13.23 15.05 -18.34
C VAL A 351 12.27 16.13 -17.89
N GLU A 352 12.41 16.62 -16.67
CA GLU A 352 11.55 17.67 -16.12
C GLU A 352 12.30 18.99 -15.97
N PHE A 353 11.61 20.09 -16.27
CA PHE A 353 12.01 21.46 -15.99
C PHE A 353 10.94 22.10 -15.11
N ALA A 354 11.36 22.81 -14.06
CA ALA A 354 10.45 23.57 -13.22
C ALA A 354 11.08 24.87 -12.75
N GLY A 355 10.24 25.89 -12.54
CA GLY A 355 10.66 27.19 -12.04
C GLY A 355 9.50 28.17 -11.97
N ASP A 356 9.83 29.44 -11.77
CA ASP A 356 8.84 30.52 -11.62
C ASP A 356 8.72 31.42 -12.86
N ASP A 357 9.65 31.31 -13.81
CA ASP A 357 9.68 32.08 -15.06
C ASP A 357 9.30 31.17 -16.24
N GLU A 358 8.11 31.39 -16.78
CA GLU A 358 7.60 30.62 -17.92
C GLU A 358 8.46 30.77 -19.17
N THR A 359 8.98 31.96 -19.44
CA THR A 359 9.77 32.24 -20.65
C THR A 359 11.12 31.52 -20.58
N LEU A 360 11.75 31.53 -19.41
CA LEU A 360 13.00 30.81 -19.18
C LEU A 360 12.80 29.30 -19.36
N ILE A 361 11.80 28.73 -18.69
CA ILE A 361 11.54 27.28 -18.74
C ILE A 361 11.16 26.85 -20.17
N ASP A 362 10.31 27.61 -20.86
CA ASP A 362 9.95 27.30 -22.24
C ASP A 362 11.14 27.46 -23.20
N GLY A 363 12.04 28.41 -22.95
CA GLY A 363 13.29 28.55 -23.68
C GLY A 363 14.24 27.36 -23.49
N GLN A 364 14.37 26.84 -22.26
CA GLN A 364 15.16 25.63 -21.98
C GLN A 364 14.60 24.40 -22.69
N VAL A 365 13.27 24.21 -22.66
CA VAL A 365 12.60 23.11 -23.36
C VAL A 365 12.78 23.24 -24.87
N ALA A 366 12.62 24.44 -25.44
CA ALA A 366 12.82 24.67 -26.86
C ALA A 366 14.26 24.34 -27.30
N SER A 367 15.26 24.79 -26.52
CA SER A 367 16.67 24.49 -26.79
C SER A 367 16.97 22.99 -26.73
N LEU A 368 16.38 22.25 -25.78
CA LEU A 368 16.49 20.80 -25.73
C LEU A 368 15.86 20.14 -26.97
N CYS A 369 14.66 20.58 -27.36
CA CYS A 369 13.97 20.06 -28.54
C CYS A 369 14.77 20.28 -29.83
N GLU A 370 15.34 21.47 -30.05
CA GLU A 370 16.19 21.75 -31.22
C GLU A 370 17.40 20.81 -31.30
N ARG A 371 18.06 20.56 -30.15
CA ARG A 371 19.18 19.61 -30.09
C ARG A 371 18.73 18.18 -30.38
N LEU A 372 17.57 17.76 -29.86
CA LEU A 372 17.00 16.44 -30.12
C LEU A 372 16.59 16.27 -31.58
N ASP A 373 16.04 17.31 -32.23
CA ASP A 373 15.72 17.31 -33.65
C ASP A 373 17.00 17.11 -34.50
N GLY A 374 18.12 17.75 -34.10
CA GLY A 374 19.42 17.52 -34.72
C GLY A 374 19.86 16.06 -34.67
N LEU A 375 19.76 15.42 -33.49
CA LEU A 375 20.10 14.00 -33.30
C LEU A 375 19.18 13.06 -34.08
N LEU A 376 17.89 13.40 -34.19
CA LEU A 376 16.93 12.63 -34.98
C LEU A 376 17.24 12.68 -36.48
N VAL A 377 17.60 13.86 -36.98
CA VAL A 377 17.98 14.04 -38.40
C VAL A 377 19.29 13.34 -38.71
N SER A 378 20.28 13.42 -37.83
CA SER A 378 21.57 12.73 -38.01
C SER A 378 21.52 11.22 -37.69
N ARG A 379 20.45 10.73 -37.04
CA ARG A 379 20.30 9.37 -36.51
C ARG A 379 21.43 8.99 -35.54
N GLU A 380 21.81 9.93 -34.69
CA GLU A 380 22.88 9.77 -33.71
C GLU A 380 22.33 9.55 -32.30
N ALA A 381 23.20 9.04 -31.41
CA ALA A 381 22.91 8.85 -29.98
C ALA A 381 21.67 7.98 -29.66
N GLY A 382 21.17 7.21 -30.64
CA GLY A 382 20.05 6.29 -30.49
C GLY A 382 18.70 6.94 -30.17
N VAL A 383 18.55 8.25 -30.43
CA VAL A 383 17.29 8.97 -30.22
C VAL A 383 16.33 8.64 -31.37
N ILE A 384 15.15 8.11 -31.05
CA ILE A 384 14.13 7.73 -32.04
C ILE A 384 12.90 8.65 -32.01
N GLY A 385 12.73 9.44 -30.95
CA GLY A 385 11.71 10.47 -30.88
C GLY A 385 11.60 11.12 -29.51
N TYR A 386 10.76 12.13 -29.38
CA TYR A 386 10.41 12.71 -28.07
C TYR A 386 8.96 13.26 -28.05
N GLN A 387 8.44 13.53 -26.86
CA GLN A 387 7.16 14.21 -26.65
C GLN A 387 7.23 15.19 -25.49
N VAL A 388 6.60 16.36 -25.66
CA VAL A 388 6.54 17.42 -24.65
C VAL A 388 5.18 17.42 -23.96
N CYS A 389 5.18 17.47 -22.63
CA CYS A 389 4.01 17.63 -21.78
C CYS A 389 4.11 18.97 -21.03
N ARG A 390 3.11 19.84 -21.21
CA ARG A 390 3.10 21.21 -20.68
C ARG A 390 2.16 21.39 -19.49
N ASP A 391 1.19 20.48 -19.32
CA ASP A 391 0.20 20.57 -18.27
C ASP A 391 0.58 19.74 -17.04
N LEU A 392 0.29 20.28 -15.86
CA LEU A 392 0.63 19.66 -14.58
C LEU A 392 0.00 18.28 -14.39
N VAL A 393 -1.24 18.11 -14.87
CA VAL A 393 -2.01 16.87 -14.70
C VAL A 393 -1.34 15.74 -15.48
N GLY A 394 -0.92 15.98 -16.72
CA GLY A 394 -0.16 15.03 -17.53
C GLY A 394 1.18 14.67 -16.91
N ILE A 395 1.91 15.66 -16.37
CA ILE A 395 3.18 15.43 -15.66
C ILE A 395 2.98 14.52 -14.43
N GLU A 396 1.97 14.80 -13.60
CA GLU A 396 1.64 13.97 -12.44
C GLU A 396 1.24 12.54 -12.83
N ARG A 397 0.54 12.36 -13.96
CA ARG A 397 0.20 11.02 -14.49
C ARG A 397 1.43 10.24 -14.93
N ILE A 398 2.38 10.88 -15.63
CA ILE A 398 3.66 10.25 -16.04
C ILE A 398 4.45 9.80 -14.82
N TYR A 399 4.60 10.66 -13.81
CA TYR A 399 5.28 10.28 -12.57
C TYR A 399 4.52 9.23 -11.76
N GLY A 400 3.18 9.28 -11.77
CA GLY A 400 2.34 8.25 -11.21
C GLY A 400 2.59 6.87 -11.84
N MET A 401 2.71 6.82 -13.18
CA MET A 401 3.10 5.62 -13.91
C MET A 401 4.51 5.16 -13.49
N ARG A 402 5.50 6.06 -13.53
CA ARG A 402 6.89 5.75 -13.17
C ARG A 402 7.01 5.13 -11.78
N LYS A 403 6.37 5.74 -10.76
CA LYS A 403 6.36 5.22 -9.38
C LYS A 403 5.67 3.86 -9.28
N LYS A 404 4.57 3.66 -10.01
CA LYS A 404 3.82 2.39 -9.98
C LYS A 404 4.56 1.26 -10.71
N ALA A 405 5.19 1.54 -11.85
CA ALA A 405 5.89 0.57 -12.68
C ALA A 405 7.01 -0.16 -11.92
N VAL A 406 7.75 0.54 -11.04
CA VAL A 406 8.76 -0.07 -10.16
C VAL A 406 8.14 -1.10 -9.22
N GLY A 407 6.94 -0.82 -8.69
CA GLY A 407 6.21 -1.77 -7.85
C GLY A 407 5.79 -3.03 -8.62
N LEU A 408 5.45 -2.89 -9.90
CA LEU A 408 4.99 -4.00 -10.75
C LEU A 408 6.08 -5.03 -11.06
N LEU A 409 7.37 -4.66 -10.96
CA LEU A 409 8.49 -5.60 -11.07
C LEU A 409 8.33 -6.77 -10.09
N GLY A 410 7.80 -6.53 -8.89
CA GLY A 410 7.58 -7.60 -7.91
C GLY A 410 6.47 -8.60 -8.32
N ASN A 411 5.65 -8.27 -9.32
CA ASN A 411 4.57 -9.10 -9.84
C ASN A 411 4.96 -9.84 -11.14
N SER A 412 6.24 -9.88 -11.50
CA SER A 412 6.72 -10.67 -12.65
C SER A 412 6.29 -12.14 -12.55
N LYS A 413 6.06 -12.77 -13.71
CA LYS A 413 5.69 -14.19 -13.81
C LYS A 413 6.88 -15.08 -13.41
N GLY A 414 6.58 -16.26 -12.86
CA GLY A 414 7.58 -17.24 -12.41
C GLY A 414 7.86 -17.19 -10.90
N LEU A 415 8.72 -18.12 -10.45
CA LEU A 415 9.16 -18.22 -9.05
C LEU A 415 10.26 -17.20 -8.73
N ALA A 416 11.19 -16.99 -9.66
CA ALA A 416 12.21 -15.96 -9.55
C ALA A 416 11.58 -14.57 -9.66
N LYS A 417 11.90 -13.68 -8.71
CA LYS A 417 11.33 -12.32 -8.63
C LYS A 417 12.45 -11.29 -8.61
N PRO A 418 12.30 -10.14 -9.31
CA PRO A 418 13.20 -9.01 -9.14
C PRO A 418 13.25 -8.55 -7.68
N ILE A 419 14.42 -8.65 -7.05
CA ILE A 419 14.61 -8.36 -5.62
C ILE A 419 15.61 -7.22 -5.37
N PRO A 420 15.39 -6.39 -4.31
CA PRO A 420 16.28 -5.29 -3.97
C PRO A 420 17.44 -5.76 -3.08
N PHE A 421 18.56 -6.16 -3.68
CA PHE A 421 19.81 -6.44 -2.93
C PHE A 421 21.06 -5.80 -3.56
N ALA A 422 20.99 -5.52 -4.86
CA ALA A 422 22.05 -4.95 -5.67
C ALA A 422 21.70 -3.55 -6.21
N GLU A 423 20.68 -2.90 -5.64
CA GLU A 423 20.27 -1.55 -6.04
C GLU A 423 21.05 -0.47 -5.29
N ASP A 424 20.89 0.78 -5.74
CA ASP A 424 21.39 1.99 -5.08
C ASP A 424 22.93 2.14 -5.15
N THR A 425 23.51 1.71 -6.26
CA THR A 425 24.92 2.01 -6.55
C THR A 425 25.02 3.38 -7.20
N CYS A 426 25.95 4.19 -6.68
CA CYS A 426 26.23 5.53 -7.16
C CYS A 426 27.65 5.57 -7.71
N VAL A 427 27.83 5.94 -8.97
CA VAL A 427 29.13 6.16 -9.59
C VAL A 427 29.17 7.56 -10.19
N PRO A 428 30.36 8.16 -10.41
CA PRO A 428 30.44 9.44 -11.12
C PRO A 428 29.68 9.34 -12.47
N PRO A 429 28.81 10.32 -12.83
CA PRO A 429 27.94 10.22 -14.00
C PRO A 429 28.68 9.91 -15.32
N GLN A 430 29.89 10.41 -15.49
CA GLN A 430 30.73 10.15 -16.66
C GLN A 430 31.14 8.68 -16.83
N HIS A 431 31.05 7.87 -15.77
CA HIS A 431 31.37 6.45 -15.77
C HIS A 431 30.12 5.54 -15.74
N LEU A 432 28.92 6.13 -15.66
CA LEU A 432 27.68 5.38 -15.45
C LEU A 432 27.40 4.38 -16.58
N ALA A 433 27.54 4.79 -17.84
CA ALA A 433 27.27 3.91 -18.97
C ALA A 433 28.19 2.67 -18.98
N ASP A 434 29.49 2.87 -18.78
CA ASP A 434 30.47 1.77 -18.79
C ASP A 434 30.29 0.85 -17.57
N TYR A 435 30.03 1.42 -16.39
CA TYR A 435 29.69 0.65 -15.20
C TYR A 435 28.47 -0.24 -15.43
N ILE A 436 27.42 0.28 -16.05
CA ILE A 436 26.20 -0.50 -16.34
C ILE A 436 26.44 -1.56 -17.43
N ALA A 437 27.28 -1.29 -18.43
CA ALA A 437 27.65 -2.30 -19.41
C ALA A 437 28.33 -3.51 -18.75
N GLU A 438 29.30 -3.28 -17.86
CA GLU A 438 29.96 -4.36 -17.11
C GLU A 438 29.01 -5.04 -16.10
N PHE A 439 28.15 -4.27 -15.42
CA PHE A 439 27.16 -4.84 -14.51
C PHE A 439 26.15 -5.73 -15.25
N ARG A 440 25.70 -5.33 -16.44
CA ARG A 440 24.85 -6.19 -17.29
C ARG A 440 25.58 -7.45 -17.71
N ALA A 441 26.82 -7.34 -18.19
CA ALA A 441 27.62 -8.50 -18.55
C ALA A 441 27.77 -9.49 -17.38
N LEU A 442 27.96 -8.98 -16.15
CA LEU A 442 27.98 -9.79 -14.93
C LEU A 442 26.67 -10.55 -14.73
N LEU A 443 25.52 -9.87 -14.76
CA LEU A 443 24.22 -10.53 -14.58
C LEU A 443 23.90 -11.51 -15.72
N ASP A 444 24.25 -11.16 -16.95
CA ASP A 444 24.02 -11.96 -18.16
C ASP A 444 24.87 -13.25 -18.14
N SER A 445 26.10 -13.19 -17.61
CA SER A 445 26.96 -14.37 -17.39
C SER A 445 26.37 -15.40 -16.42
N HIS A 446 25.46 -14.95 -15.55
CA HIS A 446 24.68 -15.79 -14.64
C HIS A 446 23.26 -16.10 -15.17
N HIS A 447 22.96 -15.71 -16.41
CA HIS A 447 21.67 -15.90 -17.09
C HIS A 447 20.47 -15.31 -16.32
N LEU A 448 20.68 -14.20 -15.61
CA LEU A 448 19.64 -13.57 -14.81
C LEU A 448 18.83 -12.58 -15.63
N SER A 449 17.51 -12.60 -15.44
CA SER A 449 16.66 -11.51 -15.90
C SER A 449 16.64 -10.39 -14.85
N TYR A 450 16.68 -9.13 -15.26
CA TYR A 450 16.67 -7.98 -14.35
C TYR A 450 15.77 -6.87 -14.89
N GLY A 451 15.45 -5.89 -14.05
CA GLY A 451 14.88 -4.60 -14.45
C GLY A 451 15.75 -3.47 -13.92
N MET A 452 15.90 -2.41 -14.71
CA MET A 452 16.76 -1.26 -14.45
C MET A 452 16.00 0.06 -14.53
N PHE A 453 16.26 0.95 -13.58
CA PHE A 453 15.68 2.28 -13.53
C PHE A 453 16.49 3.18 -12.58
N GLY A 454 16.40 4.49 -12.70
CA GLY A 454 17.06 5.38 -11.73
C GLY A 454 17.21 6.82 -12.16
N HIS A 455 18.11 7.50 -11.45
CA HIS A 455 18.38 8.93 -11.48
C HIS A 455 19.70 9.16 -12.21
N VAL A 456 19.59 9.32 -13.51
CA VAL A 456 20.75 9.35 -14.41
C VAL A 456 21.59 10.61 -14.15
N ASP A 457 20.91 11.72 -13.86
CA ASP A 457 21.50 13.00 -13.46
C ASP A 457 22.35 12.92 -12.18
N ALA A 458 22.01 12.02 -11.27
CA ALA A 458 22.71 11.82 -10.00
C ALA A 458 23.75 10.68 -10.04
N GLY A 459 23.93 10.00 -11.17
CA GLY A 459 24.83 8.85 -11.29
C GLY A 459 24.36 7.62 -10.52
N VAL A 460 23.05 7.50 -10.23
CA VAL A 460 22.47 6.40 -9.45
C VAL A 460 21.56 5.54 -10.31
N LEU A 461 21.80 4.23 -10.29
CA LEU A 461 20.90 3.24 -10.90
C LEU A 461 20.45 2.19 -9.89
N HIS A 462 19.19 1.79 -10.02
CA HIS A 462 18.60 0.68 -9.30
C HIS A 462 18.48 -0.51 -10.23
N VAL A 463 19.17 -1.60 -9.87
CA VAL A 463 19.16 -2.85 -10.60
C VAL A 463 18.53 -3.93 -9.73
N ARG A 464 17.50 -4.61 -10.24
CA ARG A 464 16.81 -5.69 -9.53
C ARG A 464 16.91 -7.00 -10.29
N PRO A 465 17.94 -7.82 -10.01
CA PRO A 465 18.04 -9.18 -10.55
C PRO A 465 16.89 -10.06 -10.04
N ALA A 466 16.37 -10.92 -10.92
CA ALA A 466 15.32 -11.86 -10.59
C ALA A 466 15.90 -13.17 -10.04
N LEU A 467 15.61 -13.47 -8.78
CA LEU A 467 16.06 -14.69 -8.10
C LEU A 467 14.89 -15.31 -7.31
N ASP A 468 14.90 -16.64 -7.17
CA ASP A 468 14.00 -17.36 -6.27
C ASP A 468 14.67 -17.51 -4.90
N MET A 469 14.25 -16.68 -3.93
CA MET A 469 14.77 -16.75 -2.56
C MET A 469 14.33 -18.01 -1.80
N CYS A 470 13.47 -18.86 -2.36
CA CYS A 470 13.17 -20.18 -1.80
C CYS A 470 14.15 -21.26 -2.28
N ASP A 471 14.95 -20.98 -3.32
CA ASP A 471 16.02 -21.85 -3.80
C ASP A 471 17.33 -21.56 -3.03
N PRO A 472 17.86 -22.52 -2.25
CA PRO A 472 19.11 -22.34 -1.51
C PRO A 472 20.32 -21.99 -2.38
N GLN A 473 20.38 -22.46 -3.63
CA GLN A 473 21.52 -22.16 -4.50
C GLN A 473 21.49 -20.72 -4.99
N GLN A 474 20.31 -20.21 -5.32
CA GLN A 474 20.14 -18.80 -5.71
C GLN A 474 20.34 -17.84 -4.54
N GLU A 475 20.08 -18.28 -3.30
CA GLU A 475 20.44 -17.54 -2.10
C GLU A 475 21.97 -17.39 -1.94
N VAL A 476 22.75 -18.43 -2.25
CA VAL A 476 24.22 -18.35 -2.28
C VAL A 476 24.69 -17.44 -3.42
N LEU A 477 24.11 -17.58 -4.61
CA LEU A 477 24.41 -16.74 -5.76
C LEU A 477 24.19 -15.25 -5.45
N MET A 478 23.14 -14.91 -4.73
CA MET A 478 22.88 -13.53 -4.29
C MET A 478 24.08 -12.93 -3.52
N LYS A 479 24.68 -13.68 -2.58
CA LYS A 479 25.86 -13.23 -1.83
C LYS A 479 27.06 -13.03 -2.75
N GLN A 480 27.32 -13.99 -3.63
CA GLN A 480 28.42 -13.93 -4.60
C GLN A 480 28.31 -12.69 -5.51
N LEU A 481 27.10 -12.44 -6.03
CA LEU A 481 26.81 -11.26 -6.83
C LEU A 481 27.01 -9.97 -6.02
N SER A 482 26.57 -9.95 -4.75
CA SER A 482 26.77 -8.78 -3.89
C SER A 482 28.26 -8.43 -3.74
N ASP A 483 29.12 -9.42 -3.51
CA ASP A 483 30.57 -9.23 -3.39
C ASP A 483 31.20 -8.72 -4.70
N GLN A 484 30.78 -9.28 -5.83
CA GLN A 484 31.27 -8.86 -7.16
C GLN A 484 30.82 -7.43 -7.49
N ILE A 485 29.59 -7.06 -7.13
CA ILE A 485 29.03 -5.72 -7.37
C ILE A 485 29.71 -4.68 -6.47
N VAL A 486 30.07 -5.05 -5.24
CA VAL A 486 30.91 -4.21 -4.36
C VAL A 486 32.26 -3.92 -5.02
N ALA A 487 32.95 -4.95 -5.51
CA ALA A 487 34.22 -4.79 -6.21
C ALA A 487 34.08 -3.94 -7.49
N LEU A 488 33.02 -4.18 -8.28
CA LEU A 488 32.73 -3.43 -9.50
C LEU A 488 32.46 -1.94 -9.18
N THR A 489 31.67 -1.65 -8.15
CA THR A 489 31.36 -0.28 -7.75
C THR A 489 32.62 0.45 -7.28
N ALA A 490 33.49 -0.24 -6.53
CA ALA A 490 34.78 0.31 -6.12
C ALA A 490 35.72 0.58 -7.30
N LYS A 491 35.74 -0.29 -8.33
CA LYS A 491 36.53 -0.08 -9.57
C LYS A 491 36.22 1.25 -10.25
N TYR A 492 34.98 1.71 -10.20
CA TYR A 492 34.55 2.98 -10.79
C TYR A 492 34.52 4.16 -9.80
N GLY A 493 35.12 4.01 -8.61
CA GLY A 493 35.17 5.07 -7.60
C GLY A 493 33.81 5.42 -7.00
N GLY A 494 32.86 4.49 -7.03
CA GLY A 494 31.49 4.68 -6.56
C GLY A 494 31.24 4.28 -5.11
N LEU A 495 29.98 4.42 -4.70
CA LEU A 495 29.44 4.02 -3.41
C LEU A 495 28.32 2.99 -3.60
N LEU A 496 28.23 2.05 -2.65
CA LEU A 496 27.25 0.97 -2.67
C LEU A 496 25.84 1.40 -2.20
N TRP A 497 25.73 2.54 -1.50
CA TRP A 497 24.51 3.07 -0.88
C TRP A 497 24.37 4.59 -1.08
N GLY A 498 23.76 5.00 -2.19
CA GLY A 498 23.49 6.41 -2.49
C GLY A 498 22.34 7.02 -1.67
N GLU A 499 21.25 6.29 -1.46
CA GLU A 499 20.00 6.84 -0.88
C GLU A 499 19.18 5.89 0.02
N HIS A 500 19.41 4.58 -0.03
CA HIS A 500 18.58 3.57 0.66
C HIS A 500 19.11 3.17 2.04
N GLY A 501 20.30 3.63 2.42
CA GLY A 501 21.00 3.22 3.64
C GLY A 501 21.71 1.87 3.52
N LYS A 502 22.46 1.48 4.54
CA LYS A 502 23.30 0.27 4.60
C LYS A 502 22.52 -0.95 5.07
N GLY A 503 21.84 -0.86 6.21
CA GLY A 503 21.10 -1.97 6.79
C GLY A 503 21.94 -3.25 6.97
N PHE A 504 21.60 -4.31 6.22
CA PHE A 504 22.28 -5.61 6.22
C PHE A 504 23.52 -5.66 5.31
N ARG A 505 23.81 -4.58 4.56
CA ARG A 505 25.05 -4.39 3.79
C ARG A 505 26.16 -3.79 4.65
N ALA A 506 25.93 -3.66 5.96
CA ALA A 506 26.84 -3.08 6.94
C ALA A 506 28.21 -3.74 6.96
N GLU A 507 28.30 -5.04 6.64
CA GLU A 507 29.56 -5.79 6.57
C GLU A 507 30.61 -5.14 5.65
N TYR A 508 30.19 -4.38 4.64
CA TYR A 508 31.09 -3.72 3.71
C TYR A 508 31.60 -2.36 4.21
N SER A 509 31.06 -1.82 5.31
CA SER A 509 31.42 -0.50 5.82
C SER A 509 32.93 -0.31 6.04
N PRO A 510 33.66 -1.23 6.70
CA PRO A 510 35.10 -1.03 6.91
C PRO A 510 35.90 -0.84 5.61
N ALA A 511 35.53 -1.56 4.53
CA ALA A 511 36.20 -1.46 3.25
C ALA A 511 35.97 -0.10 2.57
N PHE A 512 34.76 0.45 2.66
CA PHE A 512 34.42 1.75 2.04
C PHE A 512 35.05 2.94 2.78
N PHE A 513 35.04 2.94 4.11
CA PHE A 513 35.61 4.05 4.90
C PHE A 513 37.13 3.94 5.05
N GLY A 514 37.68 2.72 5.00
CA GLY A 514 39.06 2.46 5.43
C GLY A 514 39.18 2.44 6.97
N PRO A 515 40.26 1.87 7.50
CA PRO A 515 40.40 1.58 8.93
C PRO A 515 40.33 2.84 9.80
N GLU A 516 40.99 3.93 9.39
CA GLU A 516 41.08 5.18 10.17
C GLU A 516 39.72 5.85 10.33
N LEU A 517 39.05 6.17 9.22
CA LEU A 517 37.73 6.81 9.27
C LEU A 517 36.66 5.88 9.84
N TYR A 518 36.77 4.56 9.64
CA TYR A 518 35.85 3.61 10.27
C TYR A 518 35.98 3.68 11.79
N ASP A 519 37.20 3.74 12.35
CA ASP A 519 37.39 3.91 13.80
C ASP A 519 36.86 5.26 14.30
N GLU A 520 36.89 6.34 13.50
CA GLU A 520 36.23 7.60 13.86
C GLU A 520 34.71 7.45 13.98
N LEU A 521 34.06 6.70 13.07
CA LEU A 521 32.64 6.36 13.23
C LEU A 521 32.39 5.62 14.54
N ARG A 522 33.27 4.68 14.90
CA ARG A 522 33.17 3.92 16.15
C ARG A 522 33.34 4.79 17.39
N ARG A 523 34.22 5.79 17.35
CA ARG A 523 34.38 6.80 18.42
C ARG A 523 33.11 7.63 18.59
N ILE A 524 32.53 8.10 17.49
CA ILE A 524 31.26 8.83 17.52
C ILE A 524 30.14 7.95 18.08
N LYS A 525 30.01 6.71 17.60
CA LYS A 525 29.03 5.73 18.14
C LYS A 525 29.20 5.52 19.65
N ALA A 526 30.43 5.41 20.15
CA ALA A 526 30.69 5.25 21.58
C ALA A 526 30.29 6.47 22.42
N ALA A 527 30.34 7.69 21.86
CA ALA A 527 29.89 8.89 22.57
C ALA A 527 28.36 8.94 22.75
N PHE A 528 27.60 8.38 21.81
CA PHE A 528 26.13 8.33 21.86
C PHE A 528 25.59 7.09 22.57
N ASP A 529 26.15 5.92 22.25
CA ASP A 529 25.64 4.61 22.65
C ASP A 529 26.82 3.64 22.91
N PRO A 530 27.50 3.80 24.07
CA PRO A 530 28.71 3.04 24.40
C PRO A 530 28.46 1.52 24.51
N ASP A 531 27.24 1.14 24.90
CA ASP A 531 26.85 -0.26 25.13
C ASP A 531 26.27 -0.93 23.87
N ASN A 532 26.25 -0.21 22.72
CA ASN A 532 25.76 -0.71 21.45
C ASN A 532 24.29 -1.20 21.47
N ARG A 533 23.41 -0.46 22.15
CA ARG A 533 22.02 -0.85 22.40
C ARG A 533 21.03 -0.29 21.39
N LEU A 534 21.40 0.75 20.63
CA LEU A 534 20.57 1.35 19.59
C LEU A 534 20.91 0.78 18.20
N ASN A 535 19.93 0.09 17.62
CA ASN A 535 19.95 -0.57 16.31
C ASN A 535 21.32 -1.19 15.93
N PRO A 536 21.84 -2.14 16.72
CA PRO A 536 23.19 -2.68 16.53
C PRO A 536 23.36 -3.37 15.17
N GLY A 537 24.60 -3.30 14.65
CA GLY A 537 25.03 -4.02 13.45
C GLY A 537 24.75 -3.33 12.11
N LYS A 538 24.33 -2.05 12.09
CA LYS A 538 23.96 -1.32 10.85
C LYS A 538 25.04 -0.40 10.28
N ILE A 539 25.60 0.49 11.09
CA ILE A 539 26.62 1.45 10.65
C ILE A 539 28.01 1.02 11.13
N CYS A 540 28.19 0.97 12.45
CA CYS A 540 29.41 0.51 13.11
C CYS A 540 29.09 0.14 14.58
N ALA A 541 29.95 -0.66 15.20
CA ALA A 541 29.94 -0.88 16.65
C ALA A 541 30.71 0.26 17.36
N PRO A 542 30.43 0.58 18.63
CA PRO A 542 31.22 1.54 19.38
C PRO A 542 32.69 1.10 19.53
N LEU A 543 33.60 2.06 19.67
CA LEU A 543 35.02 1.76 19.88
C LEU A 543 35.19 1.00 21.20
N GLY A 544 35.98 -0.07 21.20
CA GLY A 544 36.17 -0.95 22.36
C GLY A 544 35.18 -2.11 22.45
N VAL A 545 34.12 -2.12 21.63
CA VAL A 545 33.18 -3.24 21.50
C VAL A 545 33.43 -3.95 20.16
N ASP A 546 33.67 -5.25 20.21
CA ASP A 546 33.83 -6.12 19.04
C ASP A 546 32.51 -6.84 18.73
N ALA A 547 31.55 -6.08 18.19
CA ALA A 547 30.25 -6.61 17.80
C ALA A 547 30.18 -6.78 16.27
N PRO A 548 29.64 -7.91 15.76
CA PRO A 548 29.55 -8.16 14.34
C PRO A 548 28.56 -7.23 13.65
N MET A 549 28.88 -6.83 12.42
CA MET A 549 27.93 -6.14 11.54
C MET A 549 26.94 -7.14 10.92
N MET A 550 25.74 -6.64 10.61
CA MET A 550 24.77 -7.40 9.84
C MET A 550 25.33 -7.70 8.45
N LYS A 551 25.02 -8.90 7.96
CA LYS A 551 25.55 -9.45 6.72
C LYS A 551 24.46 -9.67 5.70
N VAL A 552 24.80 -9.57 4.42
CA VAL A 552 23.85 -9.77 3.33
C VAL A 552 23.40 -11.22 3.22
N ASP A 553 24.19 -12.16 3.75
CA ASP A 553 23.86 -13.58 3.84
C ASP A 553 23.04 -13.97 5.08
N ALA A 554 22.62 -13.01 5.92
CA ALA A 554 21.73 -13.28 7.04
C ALA A 554 20.40 -13.92 6.59
N VAL A 555 19.65 -14.48 7.56
CA VAL A 555 18.41 -15.22 7.29
C VAL A 555 17.42 -14.35 6.51
N LYS A 556 16.98 -14.88 5.36
CA LYS A 556 16.00 -14.22 4.50
C LYS A 556 14.62 -14.78 4.73
N ARG A 557 13.62 -14.02 4.30
CA ARG A 557 12.23 -14.43 4.29
C ARG A 557 12.02 -15.76 3.53
N GLY A 558 12.75 -15.96 2.43
CA GLY A 558 12.70 -17.18 1.61
C GLY A 558 13.16 -18.45 2.34
N THR A 559 13.96 -18.32 3.40
CA THR A 559 14.37 -19.44 4.28
C THR A 559 13.16 -20.03 5.03
N TYR A 560 12.20 -19.18 5.41
CA TYR A 560 10.95 -19.63 6.05
C TYR A 560 9.94 -20.10 5.00
N ASP A 561 9.81 -19.39 3.88
CA ASP A 561 8.82 -19.74 2.85
C ASP A 561 9.08 -21.10 2.20
N ARG A 562 10.34 -21.50 2.02
CA ARG A 562 10.69 -22.80 1.42
C ARG A 562 10.26 -24.00 2.27
N GLN A 563 9.97 -23.80 3.56
CA GLN A 563 9.41 -24.84 4.43
C GLN A 563 7.93 -25.15 4.09
N ILE A 564 7.26 -24.28 3.33
CA ILE A 564 5.91 -24.50 2.83
C ILE A 564 6.01 -25.27 1.49
N PRO A 565 5.33 -26.42 1.33
CA PRO A 565 5.35 -27.18 0.09
C PRO A 565 4.99 -26.32 -1.14
N LEU A 566 5.66 -26.54 -2.27
CA LEU A 566 5.49 -25.73 -3.47
C LEU A 566 4.03 -25.73 -3.97
N THR A 567 3.34 -26.87 -3.86
CA THR A 567 1.91 -27.01 -4.22
C THR A 567 1.03 -26.07 -3.39
N VAL A 568 1.28 -26.01 -2.07
CA VAL A 568 0.59 -25.10 -1.14
C VAL A 568 0.92 -23.64 -1.48
N ARG A 569 2.20 -23.30 -1.70
CA ARG A 569 2.62 -21.94 -2.07
C ARG A 569 1.96 -21.47 -3.36
N THR A 570 1.84 -22.36 -4.34
CA THR A 570 1.21 -22.09 -5.64
C THR A 570 -0.30 -21.87 -5.47
N ALA A 571 -0.96 -22.72 -4.68
CA ALA A 571 -2.39 -22.59 -4.41
C ALA A 571 -2.71 -21.35 -3.56
N TYR A 572 -1.82 -20.93 -2.67
CA TYR A 572 -1.96 -19.74 -1.81
C TYR A 572 -1.17 -18.53 -2.33
N ARG A 573 -0.96 -18.45 -3.66
CA ARG A 573 -0.20 -17.39 -4.31
C ARG A 573 -0.57 -15.98 -3.85
N GLY A 574 -1.88 -15.72 -3.67
CA GLY A 574 -2.40 -14.43 -3.20
C GLY A 574 -1.87 -13.98 -1.83
N ALA A 575 -1.39 -14.89 -0.97
CA ALA A 575 -0.68 -14.56 0.27
C ALA A 575 0.85 -14.58 0.09
N MET A 576 1.38 -15.57 -0.65
CA MET A 576 2.82 -15.80 -0.79
C MET A 576 3.56 -14.69 -1.53
N GLU A 577 2.91 -14.02 -2.48
CA GLU A 577 3.55 -13.02 -3.35
C GLU A 577 3.94 -11.72 -2.62
N CYS A 578 3.40 -11.45 -1.42
CA CYS A 578 3.70 -10.21 -0.69
C CYS A 578 5.22 -10.03 -0.46
N ASN A 579 5.82 -9.07 -1.17
CA ASN A 579 7.24 -8.72 -1.06
C ASN A 579 7.55 -7.73 0.07
N GLY A 580 6.53 -7.17 0.74
CA GLY A 580 6.72 -6.30 1.89
C GLY A 580 6.81 -4.80 1.58
N ASN A 581 6.56 -4.37 0.33
CA ASN A 581 6.63 -2.95 -0.10
C ASN A 581 5.81 -1.94 0.71
N GLY A 582 4.82 -2.41 1.47
CA GLY A 582 4.09 -1.58 2.41
C GLY A 582 3.14 -0.56 1.79
N LEU A 583 2.81 -0.61 0.48
CA LEU A 583 1.86 0.34 -0.15
C LEU A 583 0.52 0.39 0.61
N CYS A 584 0.15 -0.69 1.27
CA CYS A 584 -1.01 -0.75 2.14
C CYS A 584 -0.98 0.16 3.37
N PHE A 585 0.17 0.71 3.74
CA PHE A 585 0.35 1.70 4.80
C PHE A 585 0.11 3.14 4.33
N ASN A 586 -0.41 3.31 3.10
CA ASN A 586 -0.78 4.62 2.56
C ASN A 586 -1.67 5.40 3.54
N PHE A 587 -1.25 6.64 3.85
CA PHE A 587 -1.95 7.55 4.74
C PHE A 587 -3.30 8.03 4.19
N ASP A 588 -3.46 8.09 2.86
CA ASP A 588 -4.62 8.72 2.23
C ASP A 588 -5.91 7.95 2.56
N THR A 589 -6.79 8.56 3.36
CA THR A 589 -8.05 7.97 3.81
C THR A 589 -9.08 7.77 2.69
N ARG A 590 -8.88 8.42 1.53
CA ARG A 590 -9.73 8.28 0.35
C ARG A 590 -9.39 7.03 -0.47
N SER A 591 -8.21 6.43 -0.27
CA SER A 591 -7.90 5.14 -0.91
C SER A 591 -8.72 4.00 -0.26
N PRO A 592 -9.38 3.13 -1.05
CA PRO A 592 -10.23 2.07 -0.52
C PRO A 592 -9.45 0.88 0.08
N MET A 593 -8.13 0.81 -0.11
CA MET A 593 -7.31 -0.28 0.40
C MET A 593 -7.17 -0.24 1.93
N CYS A 594 -7.65 -1.30 2.58
CA CYS A 594 -7.52 -1.59 4.01
C CYS A 594 -7.91 -0.46 4.99
N PRO A 595 -9.19 -0.03 4.97
CA PRO A 595 -9.70 0.99 5.88
C PRO A 595 -9.60 0.58 7.36
N SER A 596 -9.65 -0.73 7.66
CA SER A 596 -9.46 -1.27 9.00
C SER A 596 -8.09 -0.93 9.61
N MET A 597 -7.03 -0.89 8.80
CA MET A 597 -5.72 -0.47 9.29
C MET A 597 -5.68 1.03 9.52
N LYS A 598 -6.24 1.82 8.60
CA LYS A 598 -6.27 3.30 8.69
C LYS A 598 -7.00 3.80 9.93
N VAL A 599 -8.06 3.12 10.36
CA VAL A 599 -8.81 3.51 11.57
C VAL A 599 -8.15 3.01 12.87
N THR A 600 -7.42 1.88 12.83
CA THR A 600 -6.83 1.27 14.04
C THR A 600 -5.36 1.64 14.26
N GLY A 601 -4.63 2.02 13.21
CA GLY A 601 -3.17 2.11 13.22
C GLY A 601 -2.45 0.76 13.38
N ASN A 602 -3.18 -0.37 13.44
CA ASN A 602 -2.60 -1.69 13.65
C ASN A 602 -2.28 -2.39 12.30
N ARG A 603 -0.99 -2.70 12.10
CA ARG A 603 -0.46 -3.33 10.89
C ARG A 603 -0.95 -4.77 10.68
N ILE A 604 -1.44 -5.49 11.70
CA ILE A 604 -2.09 -6.81 11.51
C ILE A 604 -3.32 -6.71 10.58
N HIS A 605 -3.98 -5.55 10.55
CA HIS A 605 -5.15 -5.30 9.72
C HIS A 605 -4.82 -4.74 8.32
N SER A 606 -3.54 -4.77 7.91
CA SER A 606 -3.10 -4.46 6.54
C SER A 606 -3.05 -5.74 5.66
N PRO A 607 -3.05 -5.64 4.31
CA PRO A 607 -2.75 -6.77 3.43
C PRO A 607 -1.38 -7.38 3.72
N LYS A 608 -0.34 -6.57 3.98
CA LYS A 608 1.00 -7.05 4.36
C LYS A 608 0.91 -7.91 5.62
N GLY A 609 0.32 -7.39 6.70
CA GLY A 609 0.17 -8.14 7.95
C GLY A 609 -0.65 -9.42 7.76
N ARG A 610 -1.79 -9.36 7.08
CA ARG A 610 -2.63 -10.53 6.79
C ARG A 610 -1.91 -11.60 5.97
N ALA A 611 -1.15 -11.19 4.95
CA ALA A 611 -0.35 -12.10 4.15
C ALA A 611 0.76 -12.75 5.00
N THR A 612 1.49 -11.97 5.80
CA THR A 612 2.53 -12.48 6.72
C THR A 612 1.96 -13.52 7.68
N LEU A 613 0.81 -13.25 8.30
CA LEU A 613 0.21 -14.17 9.27
C LEU A 613 -0.29 -15.46 8.62
N VAL A 614 -0.88 -15.38 7.41
CA VAL A 614 -1.31 -16.58 6.68
C VAL A 614 -0.11 -17.39 6.20
N ARG A 615 0.97 -16.73 5.75
CA ARG A 615 2.21 -17.41 5.38
C ARG A 615 2.79 -18.18 6.56
N GLU A 616 2.91 -17.54 7.72
CA GLU A 616 3.40 -18.19 8.92
C GLU A 616 2.48 -19.33 9.37
N TRP A 617 1.16 -19.12 9.28
CA TRP A 617 0.17 -20.17 9.57
C TRP A 617 0.34 -21.39 8.67
N LEU A 618 0.55 -21.20 7.36
CA LEU A 618 0.82 -22.29 6.42
C LEU A 618 2.16 -23.00 6.73
N ARG A 619 3.19 -22.25 7.14
CA ARG A 619 4.48 -22.80 7.55
C ARG A 619 4.33 -23.70 8.77
N LEU A 620 3.67 -23.21 9.82
CA LEU A 620 3.45 -23.95 11.06
C LEU A 620 2.55 -25.17 10.87
N LEU A 621 1.55 -25.10 9.97
CA LEU A 621 0.79 -26.29 9.58
C LEU A 621 1.66 -27.33 8.87
N SER A 622 2.51 -26.88 7.95
CA SER A 622 3.41 -27.76 7.19
C SER A 622 4.44 -28.42 8.11
N GLU A 623 4.96 -27.68 9.10
CA GLU A 623 5.86 -28.17 10.15
C GLU A 623 5.24 -29.30 10.98
N GLN A 624 3.92 -29.24 11.22
CA GLN A 624 3.16 -30.31 11.88
C GLN A 624 2.70 -31.43 10.91
N GLY A 625 3.18 -31.44 9.66
CA GLY A 625 2.83 -32.46 8.66
C GLY A 625 1.40 -32.35 8.11
N VAL A 626 0.76 -31.18 8.23
CA VAL A 626 -0.62 -30.96 7.77
C VAL A 626 -0.65 -30.25 6.42
N ASP A 627 -1.20 -30.93 5.41
CA ASP A 627 -1.48 -30.32 4.10
C ASP A 627 -2.86 -29.62 4.10
N PRO A 628 -2.91 -28.27 4.04
CA PRO A 628 -4.17 -27.54 3.97
C PRO A 628 -4.98 -27.84 2.71
N LEU A 629 -4.34 -28.20 1.59
CA LEU A 629 -5.04 -28.51 0.34
C LEU A 629 -5.76 -29.86 0.43
N ALA A 630 -5.09 -30.88 0.97
CA ALA A 630 -5.72 -32.16 1.24
C ALA A 630 -6.92 -32.00 2.20
N LEU A 631 -6.81 -31.14 3.22
CA LEU A 631 -7.92 -30.82 4.10
C LEU A 631 -9.08 -30.17 3.34
N GLU A 632 -8.82 -29.15 2.51
CA GLU A 632 -9.85 -28.48 1.70
C GLU A 632 -10.57 -29.45 0.76
N GLN A 633 -9.83 -30.34 0.10
CA GLN A 633 -10.37 -31.35 -0.83
C GLN A 633 -11.19 -32.44 -0.12
N ALA A 634 -10.89 -32.75 1.15
CA ALA A 634 -11.62 -33.73 1.93
C ALA A 634 -12.97 -33.20 2.47
N LEU A 635 -13.11 -31.88 2.66
CA LEU A 635 -14.32 -31.27 3.26
C LEU A 635 -15.65 -31.61 2.59
N PRO A 636 -15.80 -31.65 1.25
CA PRO A 636 -17.05 -32.03 0.60
C PRO A 636 -17.52 -33.44 0.95
N ARG A 637 -16.57 -34.34 1.27
CA ARG A 637 -16.82 -35.77 1.53
C ARG A 637 -17.08 -36.06 3.01
N GLN A 638 -16.74 -35.12 3.90
CA GLN A 638 -16.92 -35.28 5.34
C GLN A 638 -18.34 -34.96 5.78
N ARG A 639 -19.05 -35.95 6.34
CA ARG A 639 -20.33 -35.73 7.04
C ARG A 639 -20.07 -35.15 8.43
N VAL A 640 -21.00 -34.34 8.93
CA VAL A 640 -20.96 -33.84 10.31
C VAL A 640 -21.08 -35.03 11.25
N SER A 641 -20.03 -35.32 12.02
CA SER A 641 -20.03 -36.38 13.03
C SER A 641 -20.28 -35.80 14.42
N PHE A 642 -21.03 -36.51 15.25
CA PHE A 642 -21.29 -36.12 16.65
C PHE A 642 -19.99 -35.96 17.44
N ARG A 643 -19.04 -36.89 17.24
CA ARG A 643 -17.68 -36.80 17.79
C ARG A 643 -16.96 -35.51 17.37
N GLY A 644 -17.07 -35.12 16.10
CA GLY A 644 -16.50 -33.88 15.58
C GLY A 644 -17.13 -32.64 16.21
N LEU A 645 -18.44 -32.65 16.46
CA LEU A 645 -19.11 -31.54 17.14
C LEU A 645 -18.62 -31.39 18.59
N ILE A 646 -18.52 -32.50 19.34
CA ILE A 646 -17.98 -32.50 20.71
C ILE A 646 -16.55 -31.94 20.73
N ALA A 647 -15.69 -32.39 19.81
CA ALA A 647 -14.32 -31.90 19.72
C ALA A 647 -14.27 -30.38 19.47
N LYS A 648 -15.08 -29.85 18.54
CA LYS A 648 -15.16 -28.41 18.27
C LYS A 648 -15.64 -27.62 19.48
N THR A 649 -16.64 -28.13 20.20
CA THR A 649 -17.15 -27.49 21.42
C THR A 649 -16.07 -27.42 22.49
N ARG A 650 -15.38 -28.53 22.75
CA ARG A 650 -14.26 -28.58 23.71
C ARG A 650 -13.16 -27.56 23.35
N ASN A 651 -12.70 -27.56 22.10
CA ASN A 651 -11.66 -26.63 21.64
C ASN A 651 -12.12 -25.17 21.76
N THR A 652 -13.40 -24.88 21.49
CA THR A 652 -13.95 -23.53 21.61
C THR A 652 -14.03 -23.07 23.07
N LEU A 653 -14.35 -23.98 24.00
CA LEU A 653 -14.35 -23.69 25.43
C LEU A 653 -12.92 -23.47 25.95
N ALA A 654 -11.97 -24.31 25.55
CA ALA A 654 -10.57 -24.17 25.95
C ALA A 654 -9.95 -22.87 25.44
N ALA A 655 -10.24 -22.48 24.20
CA ALA A 655 -9.84 -21.16 23.67
C ALA A 655 -10.44 -20.00 24.48
N ARG A 656 -11.69 -20.12 24.97
CA ARG A 656 -12.30 -19.11 25.86
C ARG A 656 -11.67 -19.07 27.24
N GLN A 657 -11.05 -20.17 27.69
CA GLN A 657 -10.32 -20.26 28.95
C GLN A 657 -8.88 -19.73 28.84
N GLY A 658 -8.46 -19.27 27.64
CA GLY A 658 -7.13 -18.68 27.42
C GLY A 658 -6.10 -19.64 26.83
N GLU A 659 -6.51 -20.82 26.37
CA GLU A 659 -5.59 -21.73 25.68
C GLU A 659 -5.09 -21.10 24.37
N TYR A 660 -3.77 -20.96 24.25
CA TYR A 660 -3.15 -20.32 23.10
C TYR A 660 -3.20 -21.20 21.84
N ASP A 661 -3.55 -20.57 20.72
CA ASP A 661 -3.44 -21.10 19.37
C ASP A 661 -3.23 -19.93 18.42
N PHE A 662 -2.12 -19.93 17.68
CA PHE A 662 -1.78 -18.88 16.72
C PHE A 662 -2.90 -18.67 15.67
N SER A 663 -3.70 -19.71 15.39
CA SER A 663 -4.88 -19.60 14.51
C SER A 663 -5.87 -18.52 14.99
N HIS A 664 -5.92 -18.18 16.28
CA HIS A 664 -6.74 -17.09 16.79
C HIS A 664 -6.23 -15.71 16.39
N GLU A 665 -4.92 -15.50 16.38
CA GLU A 665 -4.32 -14.23 15.94
C GLU A 665 -4.52 -14.02 14.42
N VAL A 666 -4.36 -15.09 13.63
CA VAL A 666 -4.68 -15.06 12.18
C VAL A 666 -6.15 -14.73 11.96
N LYS A 667 -7.06 -15.32 12.75
CA LYS A 667 -8.51 -15.05 12.68
C LYS A 667 -8.84 -13.62 13.05
N GLU A 668 -8.12 -13.01 13.98
CA GLU A 668 -8.31 -11.60 14.34
C GLU A 668 -7.93 -10.69 13.17
N ALA A 669 -6.75 -10.90 12.59
CA ALA A 669 -6.32 -10.16 11.39
C ALA A 669 -7.31 -10.31 10.22
N MET A 670 -7.82 -11.52 9.98
CA MET A 670 -8.84 -11.80 8.96
C MET A 670 -10.20 -11.17 9.28
N SER A 671 -10.57 -11.07 10.56
CA SER A 671 -11.86 -10.50 10.98
C SER A 671 -11.99 -9.02 10.65
N GLY A 672 -10.87 -8.29 10.64
CA GLY A 672 -10.82 -6.88 10.22
C GLY A 672 -10.94 -6.66 8.71
N CYS A 673 -10.93 -7.71 7.86
CA CYS A 673 -11.01 -7.54 6.41
C CYS A 673 -12.46 -7.32 5.93
N LEU A 674 -12.69 -6.22 5.23
CA LEU A 674 -13.99 -5.84 4.65
C LEU A 674 -14.30 -6.53 3.30
N ALA A 675 -13.40 -7.37 2.78
CA ALA A 675 -13.58 -8.08 1.52
C ALA A 675 -13.82 -7.18 0.27
N CYS A 676 -13.29 -5.95 0.25
CA CYS A 676 -13.48 -5.01 -0.86
C CYS A 676 -12.66 -5.30 -2.12
N LYS A 677 -11.67 -6.22 -2.04
CA LYS A 677 -10.69 -6.55 -3.10
C LYS A 677 -9.79 -5.39 -3.58
N ALA A 678 -9.73 -4.27 -2.86
CA ALA A 678 -8.77 -3.20 -3.15
C ALA A 678 -7.31 -3.65 -3.18
N CYS A 679 -6.93 -4.61 -2.34
CA CYS A 679 -5.58 -5.15 -2.33
C CYS A 679 -5.23 -6.03 -3.53
N SER A 680 -6.20 -6.63 -4.24
CA SER A 680 -5.91 -7.48 -5.40
C SER A 680 -5.73 -6.67 -6.68
N THR A 681 -6.22 -5.43 -6.73
CA THR A 681 -6.07 -4.56 -7.92
C THR A 681 -5.13 -3.37 -7.69
N GLN A 682 -5.18 -2.71 -6.52
CA GLN A 682 -4.38 -1.50 -6.25
C GLN A 682 -2.99 -1.82 -5.71
N CYS A 683 -2.80 -2.98 -5.08
CA CYS A 683 -1.45 -3.42 -4.72
C CYS A 683 -0.72 -3.81 -6.01
N PRO A 684 0.51 -3.32 -6.26
CA PRO A 684 1.26 -3.69 -7.45
C PRO A 684 1.55 -5.20 -7.51
N ILE A 685 1.56 -5.86 -6.34
CA ILE A 685 1.78 -7.31 -6.16
C ILE A 685 0.48 -8.12 -6.25
N LYS A 686 -0.68 -7.46 -6.33
CA LYS A 686 -2.01 -8.08 -6.51
C LYS A 686 -2.35 -9.15 -5.44
N ILE A 687 -2.08 -8.84 -4.18
CA ILE A 687 -2.39 -9.70 -3.01
C ILE A 687 -3.91 -9.86 -2.86
N ASP A 688 -4.41 -11.09 -2.81
CA ASP A 688 -5.85 -11.39 -2.67
C ASP A 688 -6.22 -11.81 -1.24
N VAL A 689 -6.31 -10.82 -0.34
CA VAL A 689 -6.74 -11.04 1.04
C VAL A 689 -8.12 -11.69 1.12
N PRO A 690 -9.15 -11.24 0.38
CA PRO A 690 -10.48 -11.85 0.47
C PRO A 690 -10.50 -13.35 0.13
N GLY A 691 -9.75 -13.79 -0.88
CA GLY A 691 -9.64 -15.20 -1.26
C GLY A 691 -9.01 -16.07 -0.17
N PHE A 692 -7.77 -15.77 0.25
CA PHE A 692 -7.11 -16.58 1.27
C PHE A 692 -7.81 -16.48 2.64
N ARG A 693 -8.48 -15.37 2.95
CA ARG A 693 -9.31 -15.24 4.16
C ARG A 693 -10.46 -16.23 4.15
N ALA A 694 -11.17 -16.37 3.03
CA ALA A 694 -12.31 -17.27 2.95
C ALA A 694 -11.87 -18.73 3.12
N ARG A 695 -10.72 -19.10 2.55
CA ARG A 695 -10.08 -20.42 2.73
C ARG A 695 -9.64 -20.66 4.16
N PHE A 696 -8.97 -19.69 4.78
CA PHE A 696 -8.62 -19.73 6.19
C PHE A 696 -9.85 -19.94 7.08
N LEU A 697 -10.94 -19.18 6.89
CA LEU A 697 -12.15 -19.31 7.70
C LEU A 697 -12.81 -20.69 7.53
N GLN A 698 -12.78 -21.25 6.31
CA GLN A 698 -13.27 -22.61 6.07
C GLN A 698 -12.48 -23.63 6.92
N LEU A 699 -11.15 -23.54 6.92
CA LEU A 699 -10.27 -24.45 7.66
C LEU A 699 -10.31 -24.21 9.18
N TYR A 700 -10.35 -22.96 9.62
CA TYR A 700 -10.46 -22.58 11.04
C TYR A 700 -11.68 -23.22 11.71
N HIS A 701 -12.84 -23.20 11.03
CA HIS A 701 -14.08 -23.79 11.54
C HIS A 701 -14.17 -25.32 11.40
N THR A 702 -13.10 -25.98 10.93
CA THR A 702 -12.93 -27.43 11.11
C THR A 702 -12.50 -27.77 12.54
N ARG A 703 -11.87 -26.84 13.26
CA ARG A 703 -11.41 -27.01 14.64
C ARG A 703 -12.31 -26.31 15.66
N TYR A 704 -12.83 -25.13 15.33
CA TYR A 704 -13.63 -24.30 16.24
C TYR A 704 -15.10 -24.21 15.82
N LEU A 705 -15.99 -24.02 16.79
CA LEU A 705 -17.40 -23.76 16.51
C LEU A 705 -17.56 -22.48 15.67
N ARG A 706 -18.48 -22.54 14.72
CA ARG A 706 -18.83 -21.40 13.89
C ARG A 706 -19.98 -20.61 14.56
N PRO A 707 -19.86 -19.28 14.71
CA PRO A 707 -20.92 -18.47 15.29
C PRO A 707 -22.24 -18.57 14.51
N ALA A 708 -23.39 -18.56 15.20
CA ALA A 708 -24.71 -18.60 14.57
C ALA A 708 -24.93 -17.47 13.55
N ARG A 709 -24.41 -16.27 13.82
CA ARG A 709 -24.44 -15.13 12.89
C ARG A 709 -23.86 -15.43 11.52
N ASP A 710 -22.83 -16.27 11.42
CA ASP A 710 -22.22 -16.58 10.13
C ASP A 710 -23.17 -17.42 9.27
N TYR A 711 -23.94 -18.32 9.88
CA TYR A 711 -24.99 -19.07 9.18
C TYR A 711 -26.13 -18.14 8.77
N LEU A 712 -26.61 -17.27 9.66
CA LEU A 712 -27.66 -16.28 9.34
C LEU A 712 -27.25 -15.36 8.18
N VAL A 713 -26.00 -14.93 8.12
CA VAL A 713 -25.50 -14.12 7.00
C VAL A 713 -25.35 -14.95 5.73
N ALA A 714 -24.78 -16.16 5.81
CA ALA A 714 -24.60 -17.03 4.65
C ALA A 714 -25.92 -17.49 4.01
N ASP A 715 -26.99 -17.54 4.80
CA ASP A 715 -28.33 -18.01 4.39
C ASP A 715 -29.31 -16.88 4.07
N VAL A 716 -28.88 -15.62 4.09
CA VAL A 716 -29.74 -14.45 3.82
C VAL A 716 -30.48 -14.54 2.49
N GLU A 717 -29.84 -15.10 1.47
CA GLU A 717 -30.43 -15.27 0.14
C GLU A 717 -31.52 -16.34 0.09
N SER A 718 -31.60 -17.22 1.09
CA SER A 718 -32.63 -18.25 1.19
C SER A 718 -33.86 -17.79 1.98
N TYR A 719 -33.68 -17.05 3.08
CA TYR A 719 -34.82 -16.61 3.90
C TYR A 719 -35.37 -15.22 3.53
N ALA A 720 -34.57 -14.30 2.98
CA ALA A 720 -35.05 -12.96 2.61
C ALA A 720 -36.23 -13.01 1.61
N PRO A 721 -36.24 -13.88 0.57
CA PRO A 721 -37.39 -14.03 -0.31
C PRO A 721 -38.67 -14.51 0.41
N LEU A 722 -38.52 -15.35 1.43
CA LEU A 722 -39.65 -15.86 2.22
C LEU A 722 -40.21 -14.76 3.12
N MET A 723 -39.34 -14.01 3.81
CA MET A 723 -39.75 -12.89 4.65
C MET A 723 -40.39 -11.76 3.86
N ALA A 724 -39.91 -11.51 2.63
CA ALA A 724 -40.44 -10.49 1.72
C ALA A 724 -41.88 -10.76 1.22
N ARG A 725 -42.45 -11.95 1.48
CA ARG A 725 -43.88 -12.23 1.24
C ARG A 725 -44.80 -11.51 2.21
N SER A 726 -44.30 -11.18 3.41
CA SER A 726 -45.05 -10.48 4.45
C SER A 726 -44.18 -9.45 5.17
N PRO A 727 -43.64 -8.45 4.43
CA PRO A 727 -42.58 -7.56 4.93
C PRO A 727 -43.04 -6.72 6.14
N LYS A 728 -44.32 -6.30 6.18
CA LYS A 728 -44.89 -5.56 7.33
C LYS A 728 -44.82 -6.35 8.65
N VAL A 729 -45.06 -7.66 8.59
CA VAL A 729 -45.02 -8.53 9.79
C VAL A 729 -43.59 -8.65 10.30
N PHE A 730 -42.65 -9.01 9.42
CA PHE A 730 -41.24 -9.14 9.82
C PHE A 730 -40.63 -7.81 10.25
N ASN A 731 -40.93 -6.71 9.56
CA ASN A 731 -40.46 -5.38 9.95
C ASN A 731 -41.02 -4.95 11.32
N PHE A 732 -42.27 -5.28 11.63
CA PHE A 732 -42.83 -5.03 12.96
C PHE A 732 -41.96 -5.69 14.03
N PHE A 733 -41.66 -6.98 13.91
CA PHE A 733 -40.79 -7.67 14.86
C PHE A 733 -39.34 -7.13 14.87
N LEU A 734 -38.73 -6.94 13.70
CA LEU A 734 -37.34 -6.44 13.58
C LEU A 734 -37.17 -5.03 14.16
N SER A 735 -38.22 -4.20 14.13
CA SER A 735 -38.20 -2.85 14.69
C SER A 735 -38.38 -2.79 16.22
N GLN A 736 -38.73 -3.90 16.87
CA GLN A 736 -38.96 -3.90 18.31
C GLN A 736 -37.63 -3.74 19.09
N PRO A 737 -37.58 -2.89 20.14
CA PRO A 737 -36.37 -2.68 20.93
C PRO A 737 -35.79 -3.97 21.52
N TRP A 738 -36.65 -4.88 22.01
CA TRP A 738 -36.22 -6.15 22.59
C TRP A 738 -35.58 -7.09 21.57
N VAL A 739 -36.02 -7.07 20.30
CA VAL A 739 -35.39 -7.85 19.21
C VAL A 739 -33.99 -7.30 18.92
N ASN A 740 -33.84 -5.97 18.88
CA ASN A 740 -32.54 -5.34 18.72
C ASN A 740 -31.59 -5.68 19.88
N THR A 741 -32.08 -5.68 21.12
CA THR A 741 -31.29 -6.10 22.28
C THR A 741 -30.85 -7.56 22.17
N ILE A 742 -31.76 -8.49 21.85
CA ILE A 742 -31.43 -9.91 21.67
C ILE A 742 -30.45 -10.12 20.51
N SER A 743 -30.68 -9.46 19.38
CA SER A 743 -29.80 -9.52 18.21
C SER A 743 -28.38 -9.05 18.56
N ARG A 744 -28.27 -7.95 19.31
CA ARG A 744 -26.98 -7.39 19.72
C ARG A 744 -26.24 -8.30 20.71
N THR A 745 -26.94 -8.88 21.69
CA THR A 745 -26.30 -9.64 22.79
C THR A 745 -26.09 -11.12 22.46
N VAL A 746 -27.04 -11.76 21.78
CA VAL A 746 -27.02 -13.20 21.49
C VAL A 746 -26.42 -13.49 20.12
N ILE A 747 -26.86 -12.78 19.08
CA ILE A 747 -26.40 -13.00 17.70
C ILE A 747 -25.10 -12.23 17.43
N GLY A 748 -24.94 -11.06 18.07
CA GLY A 748 -23.82 -10.15 17.85
C GLY A 748 -23.99 -9.30 16.58
N MET A 749 -25.23 -8.95 16.25
CA MET A 749 -25.59 -8.10 15.11
C MET A 749 -26.35 -6.85 15.57
N VAL A 750 -26.12 -5.71 14.92
CA VAL A 750 -26.77 -4.42 15.18
C VAL A 750 -27.39 -3.85 13.91
N ASP A 751 -28.43 -3.04 14.08
CA ASP A 751 -29.15 -2.34 13.02
C ASP A 751 -29.54 -3.27 11.87
N LEU A 752 -30.24 -4.36 12.18
CA LEU A 752 -30.69 -5.31 11.16
C LEU A 752 -31.52 -4.58 10.09
N PRO A 753 -31.21 -4.77 8.79
CA PRO A 753 -31.91 -4.05 7.73
C PRO A 753 -33.38 -4.46 7.68
N LEU A 754 -34.26 -3.47 7.49
CA LEU A 754 -35.69 -3.69 7.30
C LEU A 754 -36.00 -4.04 5.84
N LEU A 755 -36.97 -4.92 5.63
CA LEU A 755 -37.45 -5.27 4.29
C LEU A 755 -38.18 -4.10 3.64
N SER A 756 -38.16 -4.01 2.32
CA SER A 756 -38.90 -2.98 1.61
C SER A 756 -40.42 -3.15 1.75
N THR A 757 -41.09 -2.04 2.09
CA THR A 757 -42.55 -1.93 2.10
C THR A 757 -42.96 -0.71 1.27
N PRO A 758 -43.60 -0.87 0.09
CA PRO A 758 -44.04 -2.12 -0.54
C PRO A 758 -42.87 -2.98 -1.06
N SER A 759 -43.06 -4.32 -1.09
CA SER A 759 -42.07 -5.23 -1.68
C SER A 759 -42.05 -5.14 -3.20
N LEU A 760 -40.96 -5.58 -3.85
CA LEU A 760 -40.82 -5.52 -5.31
C LEU A 760 -42.00 -6.17 -6.05
N ARG A 761 -42.43 -7.36 -5.57
CA ARG A 761 -43.59 -8.07 -6.13
C ARG A 761 -44.89 -7.28 -5.98
N GLN A 762 -45.07 -6.55 -4.88
CA GLN A 762 -46.24 -5.71 -4.65
C GLN A 762 -46.25 -4.48 -5.57
N GLN A 763 -45.07 -3.93 -5.90
CA GLN A 763 -44.95 -2.78 -6.79
C GLN A 763 -45.25 -3.10 -8.26
N PHE A 764 -45.10 -4.38 -8.66
CA PHE A 764 -45.23 -4.82 -10.07
C PHE A 764 -46.31 -5.88 -10.29
N VAL A 765 -47.34 -5.94 -9.43
CA VAL A 765 -48.47 -6.85 -9.65
C VAL A 765 -49.11 -6.54 -11.00
N GLY A 766 -49.13 -7.53 -11.91
CA GLY A 766 -49.71 -7.38 -13.26
C GLY A 766 -48.83 -6.63 -14.27
N HIS A 767 -47.61 -6.22 -13.90
CA HIS A 767 -46.71 -5.50 -14.78
C HIS A 767 -45.99 -6.42 -15.76
N ARG A 768 -45.87 -6.01 -17.03
CA ARG A 768 -45.26 -6.82 -18.11
C ARG A 768 -43.85 -7.30 -17.77
N ALA A 769 -43.06 -6.46 -17.10
CA ALA A 769 -41.70 -6.79 -16.66
C ALA A 769 -41.61 -8.03 -15.74
N MET A 770 -42.68 -8.37 -15.01
CA MET A 770 -42.74 -9.56 -14.15
C MET A 770 -43.52 -10.72 -14.75
N THR A 771 -44.38 -10.47 -15.74
CA THR A 771 -45.21 -11.53 -16.35
C THR A 771 -44.54 -12.23 -17.52
N THR A 772 -43.58 -11.58 -18.19
CA THR A 772 -42.82 -12.19 -19.29
C THR A 772 -41.88 -13.27 -18.76
N THR A 773 -42.09 -14.53 -19.17
CA THR A 773 -41.25 -15.65 -18.74
C THR A 773 -40.03 -15.85 -19.64
N LEU A 774 -39.02 -16.58 -19.13
CA LEU A 774 -37.85 -16.94 -19.92
C LEU A 774 -38.23 -17.79 -21.15
N GLU A 775 -39.17 -18.71 -20.98
CA GLU A 775 -39.67 -19.58 -22.05
C GLU A 775 -40.36 -18.77 -23.16
N GLN A 776 -41.08 -17.70 -22.79
CA GLN A 776 -41.68 -16.79 -23.77
C GLN A 776 -40.61 -16.02 -24.56
N LEU A 777 -39.55 -15.55 -23.89
CA LEU A 777 -38.42 -14.89 -24.55
C LEU A 777 -37.65 -15.83 -25.49
N GLU A 778 -37.48 -17.10 -25.09
CA GLU A 778 -36.84 -18.14 -25.91
C GLU A 778 -37.63 -18.43 -27.20
N GLN A 779 -38.96 -18.24 -27.19
CA GLN A 779 -39.84 -18.43 -28.34
C GLN A 779 -39.97 -17.19 -29.25
N MET A 780 -39.51 -16.02 -28.79
CA MET A 780 -39.56 -14.78 -29.60
C MET A 780 -38.53 -14.81 -30.73
N SER A 781 -38.89 -14.22 -31.87
CA SER A 781 -37.93 -13.98 -32.95
C SER A 781 -36.82 -13.03 -32.50
N ALA A 782 -35.64 -13.12 -33.13
CA ALA A 782 -34.50 -12.26 -32.81
C ALA A 782 -34.83 -10.76 -32.87
N GLN A 783 -35.67 -10.37 -33.83
CA GLN A 783 -36.12 -8.98 -33.99
C GLN A 783 -37.11 -8.58 -32.89
N ALA A 784 -38.05 -9.45 -32.50
CA ALA A 784 -39.02 -9.16 -31.45
C ALA A 784 -38.38 -9.04 -30.06
N ARG A 785 -37.25 -9.72 -29.83
CA ARG A 785 -36.52 -9.67 -28.55
C ARG A 785 -35.50 -8.53 -28.46
N ALA A 786 -35.12 -7.89 -29.58
CA ALA A 786 -34.04 -6.90 -29.63
C ALA A 786 -34.19 -5.73 -28.65
N ASP A 787 -35.43 -5.30 -28.38
CA ASP A 787 -35.71 -4.16 -27.49
C ASP A 787 -35.77 -4.55 -26.00
N HIS A 788 -35.48 -5.80 -25.63
CA HIS A 788 -35.60 -6.27 -24.24
C HIS A 788 -34.29 -6.13 -23.46
N VAL A 789 -34.43 -5.78 -22.17
CA VAL A 789 -33.32 -5.70 -21.22
C VAL A 789 -33.62 -6.59 -20.02
N LEU A 790 -32.70 -7.50 -19.71
CA LEU A 790 -32.87 -8.47 -18.65
C LEU A 790 -32.28 -7.94 -17.35
N ILE A 791 -33.12 -7.71 -16.34
CA ILE A 791 -32.71 -7.23 -15.02
C ILE A 791 -32.40 -8.43 -14.13
N VAL A 792 -31.13 -8.57 -13.76
CA VAL A 792 -30.65 -9.63 -12.85
C VAL A 792 -30.89 -9.18 -11.41
N GLN A 793 -31.76 -9.90 -10.71
CA GLN A 793 -32.09 -9.60 -9.31
C GLN A 793 -30.93 -9.94 -8.35
N ASP A 794 -30.72 -9.07 -7.36
CA ASP A 794 -29.83 -9.32 -6.22
C ASP A 794 -30.59 -9.26 -4.88
N PRO A 795 -30.13 -9.95 -3.83
CA PRO A 795 -30.90 -10.11 -2.60
C PRO A 795 -31.06 -8.80 -1.82
N PHE A 796 -30.19 -7.82 -2.02
CA PHE A 796 -30.21 -6.59 -1.24
C PHE A 796 -31.12 -5.56 -1.87
N THR A 797 -30.95 -5.29 -3.16
CA THR A 797 -31.80 -4.34 -3.88
C THR A 797 -33.19 -4.90 -4.16
N SER A 798 -33.39 -6.22 -4.23
CA SER A 798 -34.74 -6.77 -4.49
C SER A 798 -35.61 -6.86 -3.24
N TYR A 799 -35.01 -7.05 -2.05
CA TYR A 799 -35.77 -7.32 -0.81
C TYR A 799 -35.63 -6.23 0.26
N TYR A 800 -34.52 -5.50 0.32
CA TYR A 800 -34.28 -4.46 1.32
C TYR A 800 -34.33 -3.03 0.72
N ASP A 801 -34.03 -2.87 -0.58
CA ASP A 801 -34.08 -1.60 -1.31
C ASP A 801 -34.84 -1.70 -2.65
N ALA A 802 -36.02 -2.33 -2.62
CA ALA A 802 -36.84 -2.67 -3.80
C ALA A 802 -37.16 -1.48 -4.70
N GLN A 803 -37.18 -0.27 -4.14
CA GLN A 803 -37.45 0.95 -4.90
C GLN A 803 -36.40 1.18 -6.00
N VAL A 804 -35.13 0.84 -5.77
CA VAL A 804 -34.08 1.04 -6.77
C VAL A 804 -34.29 0.14 -7.99
N VAL A 805 -34.68 -1.12 -7.78
CA VAL A 805 -35.00 -2.04 -8.90
C VAL A 805 -36.26 -1.57 -9.62
N ALA A 806 -37.25 -1.05 -8.87
CA ALA A 806 -38.47 -0.54 -9.47
C ALA A 806 -38.23 0.71 -10.33
N ASP A 807 -37.39 1.63 -9.87
CA ASP A 807 -36.98 2.80 -10.62
C ASP A 807 -36.12 2.41 -11.83
N PHE A 808 -35.35 1.31 -11.74
CA PHE A 808 -34.60 0.81 -12.89
C PHE A 808 -35.53 0.28 -13.99
N VAL A 809 -36.57 -0.48 -13.65
CA VAL A 809 -37.61 -0.91 -14.60
C VAL A 809 -38.21 0.31 -15.32
N ARG A 810 -38.61 1.34 -14.57
CA ARG A 810 -39.18 2.58 -15.13
C ARG A 810 -38.19 3.34 -16.01
N LEU A 811 -36.91 3.36 -15.64
CA LEU A 811 -35.87 4.00 -16.45
C LEU A 811 -35.71 3.30 -17.80
N VAL A 812 -35.69 1.96 -17.81
CA VAL A 812 -35.62 1.18 -19.06
C VAL A 812 -36.82 1.50 -19.97
N GLU A 813 -38.03 1.60 -19.40
CA GLU A 813 -39.24 1.96 -20.15
C GLU A 813 -39.19 3.39 -20.71
N LYS A 814 -38.76 4.36 -19.90
CA LYS A 814 -38.56 5.75 -20.38
C LYS A 814 -37.53 5.85 -21.49
N LEU A 815 -36.52 4.98 -21.48
CA LEU A 815 -35.53 4.89 -22.55
C LEU A 815 -36.08 4.17 -23.81
N GLY A 816 -37.34 3.74 -23.81
CA GLY A 816 -38.00 3.11 -24.96
C GLY A 816 -37.75 1.60 -25.09
N LEU A 817 -37.19 0.97 -24.06
CA LEU A 817 -36.86 -0.46 -24.04
C LEU A 817 -37.83 -1.23 -23.14
N ARG A 818 -37.86 -2.56 -23.27
CA ARG A 818 -38.76 -3.44 -22.53
C ARG A 818 -38.00 -4.17 -21.41
N PRO A 819 -38.18 -3.79 -20.13
CA PRO A 819 -37.53 -4.48 -19.03
C PRO A 819 -38.17 -5.87 -18.80
N VAL A 820 -37.34 -6.86 -18.49
CA VAL A 820 -37.77 -8.17 -17.97
C VAL A 820 -36.99 -8.49 -16.71
N LEU A 821 -37.71 -8.68 -15.61
CA LEU A 821 -37.12 -9.05 -14.33
C LEU A 821 -36.88 -10.57 -14.30
N LEU A 822 -35.63 -11.00 -14.30
CA LEU A 822 -35.30 -12.42 -14.25
C LEU A 822 -35.68 -13.02 -12.89
N PRO A 823 -36.04 -14.30 -12.81
CA PRO A 823 -36.24 -14.99 -11.54
C PRO A 823 -35.05 -14.81 -10.59
N PHE A 824 -35.33 -14.59 -9.31
CA PHE A 824 -34.29 -14.46 -8.30
C PHE A 824 -33.50 -15.77 -8.15
N SER A 825 -32.19 -15.72 -8.39
CA SER A 825 -31.26 -16.81 -8.11
C SER A 825 -30.21 -16.34 -7.08
N PRO A 826 -29.96 -17.10 -6.00
CA PRO A 826 -28.93 -16.75 -5.02
C PRO A 826 -27.55 -16.53 -5.66
N ASN A 827 -26.86 -15.45 -5.27
CA ASN A 827 -25.54 -15.12 -5.80
C ASN A 827 -24.42 -15.86 -5.04
N GLY A 828 -24.57 -16.07 -3.74
CA GLY A 828 -23.62 -16.79 -2.90
C GLY A 828 -22.50 -15.92 -2.32
N LYS A 829 -22.41 -14.63 -2.64
CA LYS A 829 -21.40 -13.72 -2.04
C LYS A 829 -21.36 -13.76 -0.51
N PRO A 830 -22.48 -13.80 0.24
CA PRO A 830 -22.43 -13.93 1.70
C PRO A 830 -21.78 -15.24 2.18
N GLN A 831 -22.00 -16.34 1.44
CA GLN A 831 -21.38 -17.64 1.72
C GLN A 831 -19.87 -17.57 1.51
N HIS A 832 -19.40 -16.95 0.42
CA HIS A 832 -17.97 -16.74 0.16
C HIS A 832 -17.32 -15.90 1.26
N ILE A 833 -17.88 -14.74 1.59
CA ILE A 833 -17.35 -13.83 2.62
C ILE A 833 -17.25 -14.51 3.99
N LYS A 834 -18.15 -15.43 4.32
CA LYS A 834 -18.11 -16.19 5.58
C LYS A 834 -17.29 -17.49 5.49
N GLY A 835 -16.69 -17.81 4.35
CA GLY A 835 -15.84 -19.01 4.19
C GLY A 835 -16.64 -20.31 4.12
N PHE A 836 -17.89 -20.28 3.63
CA PHE A 836 -18.66 -21.46 3.27
C PHE A 836 -18.40 -21.85 1.80
N LEU A 837 -17.13 -22.05 1.42
CA LEU A 837 -16.74 -22.17 0.01
C LEU A 837 -17.40 -23.35 -0.70
N GLN A 838 -17.66 -24.46 0.02
CA GLN A 838 -18.38 -25.60 -0.54
C GLN A 838 -19.86 -25.30 -0.86
N ARG A 839 -20.50 -24.47 -0.04
CA ARG A 839 -21.88 -24.01 -0.31
C ARG A 839 -21.87 -23.02 -1.47
N PHE A 840 -20.90 -22.10 -1.44
CA PHE A 840 -20.69 -21.12 -2.49
C PHE A 840 -20.47 -21.77 -3.84
N ALA A 841 -19.60 -22.78 -3.97
CA ALA A 841 -19.35 -23.49 -5.22
C ALA A 841 -20.63 -24.11 -5.81
N LYS A 842 -21.50 -24.68 -4.96
CA LYS A 842 -22.79 -25.25 -5.39
C LYS A 842 -23.77 -24.17 -5.84
N THR A 843 -23.88 -23.07 -5.07
CA THR A 843 -24.73 -21.94 -5.44
C THR A 843 -24.24 -21.28 -6.73
N ALA A 844 -22.94 -21.03 -6.86
CA ALA A 844 -22.32 -20.46 -8.03
C ALA A 844 -22.52 -21.34 -9.27
N GLY A 845 -22.36 -22.66 -9.16
CA GLY A 845 -22.60 -23.59 -10.28
C GLY A 845 -24.05 -23.51 -10.79
N LYS A 846 -25.04 -23.59 -9.89
CA LYS A 846 -26.47 -23.48 -10.26
C LYS A 846 -26.81 -22.13 -10.91
N THR A 847 -26.32 -21.03 -10.33
CA THR A 847 -26.57 -19.69 -10.86
C THR A 847 -25.84 -19.47 -12.19
N ALA A 848 -24.63 -20.01 -12.36
CA ALA A 848 -23.92 -19.98 -13.63
C ALA A 848 -24.65 -20.77 -14.72
N GLU A 849 -25.16 -21.97 -14.44
CA GLU A 849 -25.99 -22.73 -15.39
C GLU A 849 -27.21 -21.92 -15.85
N PHE A 850 -27.93 -21.30 -14.91
CA PHE A 850 -29.06 -20.43 -15.22
C PHE A 850 -28.64 -19.23 -16.09
N LEU A 851 -27.62 -18.48 -15.70
CA LEU A 851 -27.18 -17.29 -16.45
C LEU A 851 -26.60 -17.64 -17.82
N ASN A 852 -25.97 -18.81 -17.99
CA ASN A 852 -25.53 -19.30 -19.30
C ASN A 852 -26.71 -19.68 -20.19
N ARG A 853 -27.80 -20.24 -19.65
CA ARG A 853 -29.04 -20.44 -20.41
C ARG A 853 -29.59 -19.11 -20.91
N VAL A 854 -29.65 -18.10 -20.03
CA VAL A 854 -30.12 -16.75 -20.38
C VAL A 854 -29.21 -16.08 -21.41
N ALA A 855 -27.88 -16.24 -21.29
CA ALA A 855 -26.92 -15.64 -22.21
C ALA A 855 -27.11 -16.06 -23.67
N ARG A 856 -27.68 -17.26 -23.93
CA ARG A 856 -27.99 -17.74 -25.30
C ARG A 856 -29.02 -16.87 -26.03
N LEU A 857 -29.79 -16.05 -25.30
CA LEU A 857 -30.75 -15.12 -25.91
C LEU A 857 -30.08 -13.93 -26.60
N GLY A 858 -28.80 -13.65 -26.30
CA GLY A 858 -28.08 -12.50 -26.84
C GLY A 858 -28.60 -11.15 -26.32
N LEU A 859 -29.35 -11.13 -25.22
CA LEU A 859 -29.92 -9.92 -24.62
C LEU A 859 -29.01 -9.38 -23.51
N PRO A 860 -28.96 -8.05 -23.30
CA PRO A 860 -28.19 -7.46 -22.21
C PRO A 860 -28.76 -7.89 -20.85
N MET A 861 -27.91 -8.48 -20.01
CA MET A 861 -28.19 -8.77 -18.61
C MET A 861 -27.56 -7.70 -17.73
N VAL A 862 -28.37 -7.01 -16.93
CA VAL A 862 -27.94 -5.85 -16.14
C VAL A 862 -28.26 -6.06 -14.66
N GLY A 863 -27.26 -5.91 -13.79
CA GLY A 863 -27.42 -5.96 -12.34
C GLY A 863 -27.15 -4.59 -11.70
N VAL A 864 -27.78 -4.37 -10.54
CA VAL A 864 -27.76 -3.07 -9.85
C VAL A 864 -26.59 -2.96 -8.86
N ASP A 865 -26.46 -3.89 -7.91
CA ASP A 865 -25.41 -3.77 -6.88
C ASP A 865 -24.02 -4.21 -7.39
N PRO A 866 -23.00 -3.34 -7.31
CA PRO A 866 -21.67 -3.66 -7.82
C PRO A 866 -20.98 -4.86 -7.17
N ALA A 867 -21.17 -5.08 -5.87
CA ALA A 867 -20.50 -6.17 -5.17
C ALA A 867 -20.99 -7.55 -5.63
N LEU A 868 -22.27 -7.63 -6.05
CA LEU A 868 -22.91 -8.87 -6.48
C LEU A 868 -22.61 -9.15 -7.95
N VAL A 869 -22.68 -8.13 -8.82
CA VAL A 869 -22.35 -8.27 -10.24
C VAL A 869 -20.89 -8.64 -10.44
N LEU A 870 -19.96 -7.99 -9.73
CA LEU A 870 -18.54 -8.30 -9.84
C LEU A 870 -18.19 -9.69 -9.27
N CYS A 871 -19.02 -10.26 -8.39
CA CYS A 871 -18.85 -11.62 -7.91
C CYS A 871 -18.94 -12.66 -9.04
N TYR A 872 -19.82 -12.43 -10.02
CA TYR A 872 -19.94 -13.29 -11.20
C TYR A 872 -18.72 -13.30 -12.11
N ARG A 873 -17.88 -12.26 -12.03
CA ARG A 873 -16.69 -12.07 -12.88
C ARG A 873 -15.44 -12.64 -12.22
N ASP A 874 -15.35 -12.51 -10.91
CA ASP A 874 -14.12 -12.78 -10.16
C ASP A 874 -14.22 -14.09 -9.37
N GLU A 875 -14.98 -14.14 -8.26
CA GLU A 875 -15.05 -15.35 -7.43
C GLU A 875 -15.69 -16.56 -8.14
N TYR A 876 -16.64 -16.32 -9.05
CA TYR A 876 -17.21 -17.41 -9.87
C TYR A 876 -16.16 -18.02 -10.81
N ARG A 877 -15.28 -17.20 -11.39
CA ARG A 877 -14.20 -17.67 -12.26
C ARG A 877 -13.18 -18.46 -11.47
N GLU A 878 -12.84 -18.00 -10.26
CA GLU A 878 -11.92 -18.71 -9.36
C GLU A 878 -12.45 -20.08 -8.93
N VAL A 879 -13.73 -20.17 -8.55
CA VAL A 879 -14.28 -21.42 -7.98
C VAL A 879 -14.76 -22.43 -9.03
N LEU A 880 -15.25 -21.97 -10.19
CA LEU A 880 -15.82 -22.85 -11.22
C LEU A 880 -14.84 -23.14 -12.37
N GLY A 881 -13.84 -22.29 -12.60
CA GLY A 881 -12.97 -22.37 -13.77
C GLY A 881 -13.78 -22.33 -15.07
N ASP A 882 -13.47 -23.23 -16.00
CA ASP A 882 -14.16 -23.33 -17.30
C ASP A 882 -15.67 -23.61 -17.17
N ARG A 883 -16.09 -24.28 -16.09
CA ARG A 883 -17.51 -24.57 -15.82
C ARG A 883 -18.33 -23.32 -15.52
N ARG A 884 -17.70 -22.16 -15.34
CA ARG A 884 -18.39 -20.88 -15.17
C ARG A 884 -19.18 -20.51 -16.44
N GLY A 885 -18.70 -20.89 -17.62
CA GLY A 885 -19.25 -20.48 -18.92
C GLY A 885 -18.99 -19.00 -19.26
N GLU A 886 -19.66 -18.49 -20.29
CA GLU A 886 -19.33 -17.20 -20.93
C GLU A 886 -20.37 -16.09 -20.70
N PHE A 887 -21.35 -16.30 -19.82
CA PHE A 887 -22.38 -15.28 -19.53
C PHE A 887 -21.78 -13.93 -19.06
N GLN A 888 -22.39 -12.81 -19.43
CA GLN A 888 -21.94 -11.48 -18.97
C GLN A 888 -23.10 -10.72 -18.33
N VAL A 889 -22.96 -10.41 -17.04
CA VAL A 889 -23.85 -9.48 -16.34
C VAL A 889 -23.13 -8.13 -16.25
N GLN A 890 -23.74 -7.10 -16.84
CA GLN A 890 -23.25 -5.73 -16.86
C GLN A 890 -23.75 -4.96 -15.63
N LEU A 891 -22.97 -3.99 -15.18
CA LEU A 891 -23.45 -2.95 -14.28
C LEU A 891 -24.30 -1.95 -15.07
N VAL A 892 -25.16 -1.23 -14.34
CA VAL A 892 -26.07 -0.24 -14.95
C VAL A 892 -25.31 0.77 -15.83
N HIS A 893 -24.14 1.25 -15.40
CA HIS A 893 -23.36 2.21 -16.19
C HIS A 893 -22.71 1.61 -17.44
N GLU A 894 -22.26 0.35 -17.41
CA GLU A 894 -21.68 -0.31 -18.59
C GLU A 894 -22.75 -0.46 -19.69
N TRP A 895 -23.95 -0.87 -19.29
CA TRP A 895 -25.10 -0.98 -20.19
C TRP A 895 -25.55 0.37 -20.72
N LEU A 896 -25.71 1.38 -19.84
CA LEU A 896 -26.09 2.74 -20.24
C LEU A 896 -25.05 3.37 -21.18
N THR A 897 -23.75 3.15 -20.94
CA THR A 897 -22.70 3.65 -21.84
C THR A 897 -22.85 3.06 -23.24
N THR A 898 -23.12 1.76 -23.34
CA THR A 898 -23.36 1.08 -24.62
C THR A 898 -24.59 1.64 -25.34
N LEU A 899 -25.67 1.91 -24.59
CA LEU A 899 -26.91 2.46 -25.12
C LEU A 899 -26.77 3.93 -25.57
N VAL A 900 -26.07 4.75 -24.80
CA VAL A 900 -25.83 6.16 -25.11
C VAL A 900 -24.95 6.30 -26.34
N ASN A 901 -23.89 5.50 -26.45
CA ASN A 901 -22.97 5.55 -27.59
C ASN A 901 -23.60 5.04 -28.90
N SER A 902 -24.70 4.28 -28.85
CA SER A 902 -25.40 3.80 -30.05
C SER A 902 -26.49 4.75 -30.55
N ARG A 903 -26.77 5.84 -29.82
CA ARG A 903 -27.72 6.88 -30.22
C ARG A 903 -26.98 8.11 -30.70
N ASP A 904 -27.40 8.66 -31.83
CA ASP A 904 -26.79 9.85 -32.44
C ASP A 904 -27.47 11.15 -31.97
N ASP A 905 -28.04 11.13 -30.77
CA ASP A 905 -28.81 12.25 -30.22
C ASP A 905 -27.86 13.31 -29.65
N ARG A 906 -28.07 14.57 -30.06
CA ARG A 906 -27.26 15.70 -29.62
C ARG A 906 -27.50 15.97 -28.13
N ALA A 907 -26.46 15.92 -27.31
CA ALA A 907 -26.56 16.18 -25.88
C ALA A 907 -27.16 17.59 -25.61
N PRO A 908 -28.16 17.72 -24.72
CA PRO A 908 -28.73 19.01 -24.38
C PRO A 908 -27.74 19.85 -23.56
N ALA A 909 -28.00 21.15 -23.45
CA ALA A 909 -27.19 22.03 -22.62
C ALA A 909 -27.15 21.55 -21.16
N LEU A 910 -25.97 21.59 -20.55
CA LEU A 910 -25.78 21.15 -19.17
C LEU A 910 -26.47 22.11 -18.20
N ARG A 911 -27.22 21.56 -17.24
CA ARG A 911 -27.75 22.31 -16.09
C ARG A 911 -26.60 22.74 -15.16
N ASP A 912 -26.74 23.93 -14.55
CA ASP A 912 -25.67 24.53 -13.73
C ASP A 912 -25.35 23.75 -12.44
N GLU A 913 -26.34 23.14 -11.78
CA GLU A 913 -26.14 22.45 -10.50
C GLU A 913 -25.66 20.99 -10.67
N PRO A 914 -24.45 20.63 -10.19
CA PRO A 914 -23.91 19.28 -10.33
C PRO A 914 -24.52 18.27 -9.35
N TRP A 915 -24.48 16.99 -9.77
CA TRP A 915 -24.65 15.83 -8.90
C TRP A 915 -23.29 15.33 -8.39
N TYR A 916 -23.27 14.68 -7.23
CA TYR A 916 -22.03 14.22 -6.60
C TYR A 916 -22.04 12.70 -6.41
N LEU A 917 -21.14 11.98 -7.08
CA LEU A 917 -21.07 10.53 -7.03
C LEU A 917 -20.05 10.04 -5.98
N PHE A 918 -20.55 9.26 -5.03
CA PHE A 918 -19.75 8.49 -4.08
C PHE A 918 -19.71 7.04 -4.57
N GLY A 919 -18.69 6.71 -5.37
CA GLY A 919 -18.53 5.37 -5.97
C GLY A 919 -18.43 4.25 -4.93
N HIS A 920 -18.99 3.08 -5.25
CA HIS A 920 -18.83 1.91 -4.38
C HIS A 920 -17.37 1.43 -4.38
N CYS A 921 -16.83 1.00 -3.23
CA CYS A 921 -15.41 0.70 -3.12
C CYS A 921 -14.97 -0.46 -4.03
N THR A 922 -15.79 -1.51 -4.18
CA THR A 922 -15.51 -2.63 -5.10
C THR A 922 -15.63 -2.21 -6.57
N GLU A 923 -16.57 -1.31 -6.90
CA GLU A 923 -16.76 -0.79 -8.25
C GLU A 923 -15.56 0.06 -8.68
N THR A 924 -15.21 1.07 -7.88
CA THR A 924 -14.07 1.97 -8.14
C THR A 924 -12.75 1.21 -8.22
N THR A 925 -12.64 0.11 -7.48
CA THR A 925 -11.44 -0.73 -7.43
C THR A 925 -11.31 -1.65 -8.64
N ALA A 926 -12.41 -2.28 -9.08
CA ALA A 926 -12.40 -3.23 -10.19
C ALA A 926 -12.56 -2.54 -11.55
N LEU A 927 -13.25 -1.40 -11.58
CA LEU A 927 -13.57 -0.58 -12.74
C LEU A 927 -13.25 0.91 -12.46
N PRO A 928 -11.97 1.31 -12.49
CA PRO A 928 -11.57 2.70 -12.24
C PRO A 928 -12.22 3.75 -13.16
N ALA A 929 -12.60 3.37 -14.38
CA ALA A 929 -13.28 4.23 -15.34
C ALA A 929 -14.77 4.49 -15.00
N SER A 930 -15.35 3.75 -14.05
CA SER A 930 -16.79 3.84 -13.71
C SER A 930 -17.26 5.27 -13.40
N GLY A 931 -16.47 6.05 -12.66
CA GLY A 931 -16.80 7.44 -12.34
C GLY A 931 -16.88 8.33 -13.60
N GLN A 932 -15.97 8.14 -14.56
CA GLN A 932 -15.98 8.87 -15.83
C GLN A 932 -17.14 8.43 -16.72
N GLN A 933 -17.45 7.13 -16.75
CA GLN A 933 -18.61 6.61 -17.47
C GLN A 933 -19.92 7.19 -16.92
N TRP A 934 -20.10 7.24 -15.60
CA TRP A 934 -21.25 7.92 -14.99
C TRP A 934 -21.31 9.40 -15.35
N ALA A 935 -20.18 10.12 -15.34
CA ALA A 935 -20.15 11.52 -15.72
C ALA A 935 -20.57 11.73 -17.19
N ALA A 936 -20.07 10.90 -18.11
CA ALA A 936 -20.45 10.94 -19.52
C ALA A 936 -21.94 10.63 -19.74
N ILE A 937 -22.49 9.64 -19.02
CA ILE A 937 -23.92 9.31 -19.07
C ILE A 937 -24.77 10.50 -18.61
N PHE A 938 -24.42 11.13 -17.47
CA PHE A 938 -25.16 12.29 -16.98
C PHE A 938 -25.06 13.46 -17.95
N ALA A 939 -23.89 13.70 -18.54
CA ALA A 939 -23.68 14.75 -19.53
C ALA A 939 -24.57 14.55 -20.77
N HIS A 940 -24.71 13.31 -21.25
CA HIS A 940 -25.62 12.99 -22.35
C HIS A 940 -27.09 13.37 -22.07
N PHE A 941 -27.52 13.29 -20.81
CA PHE A 941 -28.87 13.70 -20.38
C PHE A 941 -28.92 15.15 -19.84
N GLY A 942 -27.91 15.99 -20.11
CA GLY A 942 -27.91 17.42 -19.76
C GLY A 942 -27.60 17.72 -18.30
N ALA A 943 -26.98 16.81 -17.56
CA ALA A 943 -26.60 17.02 -16.17
C ALA A 943 -25.09 16.90 -15.95
N ARG A 944 -24.52 17.75 -15.09
CA ARG A 944 -23.14 17.60 -14.62
C ARG A 944 -23.09 16.63 -13.45
N LEU A 945 -22.10 15.72 -13.45
CA LEU A 945 -21.83 14.81 -12.33
C LEU A 945 -20.34 14.83 -11.99
N GLU A 946 -20.05 15.08 -10.71
CA GLU A 946 -18.71 15.14 -10.16
C GLU A 946 -18.43 13.90 -9.30
N ASN A 947 -17.28 13.26 -9.53
CA ASN A 947 -16.87 12.11 -8.74
C ASN A 947 -16.21 12.58 -7.44
N VAL A 948 -16.71 12.10 -6.29
CA VAL A 948 -16.18 12.41 -4.98
C VAL A 948 -15.19 11.32 -4.56
N SER A 949 -13.92 11.71 -4.35
CA SER A 949 -12.87 10.78 -3.93
C SER A 949 -13.05 10.40 -2.45
N VAL A 950 -13.57 9.18 -2.21
CA VAL A 950 -13.78 8.61 -0.87
C VAL A 950 -13.31 7.17 -0.78
N GLY A 951 -12.96 6.76 0.45
CA GLY A 951 -12.60 5.38 0.76
C GLY A 951 -13.82 4.47 0.92
N CYS A 952 -13.71 3.43 1.74
CA CYS A 952 -14.86 2.59 2.08
C CYS A 952 -15.82 3.33 3.04
N CYS A 953 -17.12 3.11 2.89
CA CYS A 953 -18.14 3.63 3.82
C CYS A 953 -18.12 2.96 5.21
N GLY A 954 -17.37 1.86 5.39
CA GLY A 954 -17.30 1.12 6.65
C GLY A 954 -18.30 -0.03 6.78
N MET A 955 -19.17 -0.26 5.78
CA MET A 955 -20.15 -1.35 5.83
C MET A 955 -19.71 -2.67 5.23
N ALA A 956 -19.17 -2.62 4.01
CA ALA A 956 -18.77 -3.75 3.17
C ALA A 956 -19.47 -5.09 3.51
N GLY A 957 -20.69 -5.24 3.02
CA GLY A 957 -21.58 -6.35 3.39
C GLY A 957 -22.08 -6.18 4.82
N THR A 958 -21.76 -7.14 5.69
CA THR A 958 -22.26 -7.16 7.09
C THR A 958 -21.26 -6.63 8.11
N TYR A 959 -20.10 -6.11 7.69
CA TYR A 959 -19.03 -5.72 8.61
C TYR A 959 -19.52 -4.70 9.65
N GLY A 960 -20.19 -3.63 9.21
CA GLY A 960 -20.75 -2.61 10.10
C GLY A 960 -22.02 -3.01 10.86
N HIS A 961 -22.58 -4.18 10.56
CA HIS A 961 -23.67 -4.79 11.34
C HIS A 961 -23.13 -5.71 12.44
N GLU A 962 -21.84 -6.09 12.46
CA GLU A 962 -21.30 -6.90 13.54
C GLU A 962 -21.00 -6.03 14.77
N THR A 963 -21.56 -6.35 15.94
CA THR A 963 -21.40 -5.55 17.17
C THR A 963 -19.94 -5.24 17.49
N ARG A 964 -19.04 -6.21 17.30
CA ARG A 964 -17.60 -6.08 17.54
C ARG A 964 -16.89 -5.07 16.63
N ASN A 965 -17.46 -4.78 15.47
CA ASN A 965 -16.86 -3.93 14.44
C ASN A 965 -17.53 -2.55 14.38
N LEU A 966 -18.58 -2.30 15.18
CA LEU A 966 -19.39 -1.10 15.07
C LEU A 966 -18.55 0.18 15.20
N ALA A 967 -17.69 0.25 16.21
CA ALA A 967 -16.80 1.40 16.42
C ALA A 967 -15.84 1.62 15.23
N HIS A 968 -15.25 0.54 14.71
CA HIS A 968 -14.40 0.62 13.51
C HIS A 968 -15.20 1.04 12.27
N SER A 969 -16.42 0.53 12.10
CA SER A 969 -17.29 0.89 10.97
C SER A 969 -17.64 2.38 10.98
N GLN A 970 -18.01 2.92 12.15
CA GLN A 970 -18.26 4.35 12.34
C GLN A 970 -16.99 5.18 12.11
N GLY A 971 -15.86 4.74 12.68
CA GLY A 971 -14.58 5.41 12.45
C GLY A 971 -14.18 5.44 10.98
N ILE A 972 -14.34 4.34 10.24
CA ILE A 972 -14.07 4.28 8.79
C ILE A 972 -14.95 5.27 8.01
N TYR A 973 -16.23 5.39 8.37
CA TYR A 973 -17.13 6.38 7.76
C TYR A 973 -16.64 7.81 8.02
N ALA A 974 -16.20 8.10 9.25
CA ALA A 974 -15.68 9.41 9.64
C ALA A 974 -14.38 9.81 8.91
N LEU A 975 -13.59 8.86 8.40
CA LEU A 975 -12.30 9.14 7.75
C LEU A 975 -12.41 9.94 6.43
N SER A 976 -13.43 9.70 5.62
CA SER A 976 -13.56 10.37 4.29
C SER A 976 -15.00 10.59 3.82
N TRP A 977 -15.96 9.77 4.24
CA TRP A 977 -17.36 9.90 3.84
C TRP A 977 -18.05 11.04 4.57
N GLN A 978 -17.99 11.07 5.90
CA GLN A 978 -18.65 12.09 6.73
C GLN A 978 -18.21 13.52 6.38
N PRO A 979 -16.90 13.85 6.28
CA PRO A 979 -16.47 15.22 5.96
C PRO A 979 -16.83 15.65 4.53
N SER A 980 -16.99 14.70 3.61
CA SER A 980 -17.37 14.99 2.22
C SER A 980 -18.88 15.22 2.11
N LEU A 981 -19.70 14.42 2.80
CA LEU A 981 -21.15 14.61 2.82
C LEU A 981 -21.56 15.90 3.54
N GLN A 982 -20.87 16.29 4.63
CA GLN A 982 -21.16 17.54 5.34
C GLN A 982 -20.89 18.80 4.49
N ARG A 983 -19.99 18.73 3.50
CA ARG A 983 -19.65 19.85 2.61
C ARG A 983 -20.53 19.96 1.37
N LEU A 984 -21.31 18.92 1.06
CA LEU A 984 -22.06 18.81 -0.19
C LEU A 984 -23.57 18.77 0.07
N PRO A 985 -24.41 19.26 -0.86
CA PRO A 985 -25.86 19.17 -0.71
C PRO A 985 -26.32 17.71 -0.78
N GLN A 986 -26.71 17.13 0.36
CA GLN A 986 -27.03 15.70 0.49
C GLN A 986 -28.09 15.20 -0.52
N ALA A 987 -29.06 16.04 -0.90
CA ALA A 987 -30.08 15.70 -1.89
C ALA A 987 -29.52 15.42 -3.30
N ARG A 988 -28.31 15.92 -3.59
CA ARG A 988 -27.58 15.74 -4.85
C ARG A 988 -26.47 14.69 -4.75
N CYS A 989 -26.28 14.07 -3.58
CA CYS A 989 -25.30 13.02 -3.36
C CYS A 989 -25.87 11.65 -3.79
N LEU A 990 -25.08 10.90 -4.55
CA LEU A 990 -25.45 9.63 -5.17
C LEU A 990 -24.46 8.53 -4.77
N THR A 991 -24.93 7.29 -4.63
CA THR A 991 -24.03 6.14 -4.46
C THR A 991 -24.60 4.85 -5.04
N THR A 992 -23.75 4.07 -5.69
CA THR A 992 -24.10 2.86 -6.46
C THR A 992 -24.38 1.65 -5.55
N GLY A 993 -23.66 1.49 -4.44
CA GLY A 993 -23.80 0.30 -3.60
C GLY A 993 -24.88 0.39 -2.52
N TYR A 994 -25.66 -0.69 -2.34
CA TYR A 994 -26.68 -0.78 -1.29
C TYR A 994 -26.09 -0.59 0.11
N SER A 995 -24.95 -1.23 0.39
CA SER A 995 -24.29 -1.14 1.70
C SER A 995 -23.88 0.31 2.02
N CYS A 996 -23.45 1.09 1.02
CA CYS A 996 -23.12 2.50 1.19
C CYS A 996 -24.38 3.34 1.50
N ARG A 997 -25.47 3.17 0.74
CA ARG A 997 -26.74 3.85 1.01
C ARG A 997 -27.26 3.55 2.41
N SER A 998 -27.20 2.28 2.82
CA SER A 998 -27.58 1.84 4.16
C SER A 998 -26.73 2.52 5.24
N GLN A 999 -25.41 2.61 5.05
CA GLN A 999 -24.56 3.32 6.00
C GLN A 999 -24.90 4.79 6.13
N VAL A 1000 -25.07 5.50 5.01
CA VAL A 1000 -25.41 6.92 5.03
C VAL A 1000 -26.74 7.11 5.75
N LYS A 1001 -27.74 6.27 5.49
CA LYS A 1001 -29.02 6.30 6.22
C LYS A 1001 -28.85 6.06 7.72
N ARG A 1002 -27.95 5.15 8.13
CA ARG A 1002 -27.65 4.87 9.55
C ARG A 1002 -26.96 6.04 10.25
N MET A 1003 -26.03 6.71 9.58
CA MET A 1003 -25.21 7.78 10.17
C MET A 1003 -25.92 9.15 10.12
N GLU A 1004 -26.58 9.46 9.01
CA GLU A 1004 -27.17 10.78 8.73
C GLU A 1004 -28.71 10.81 8.93
N GLY A 1005 -29.33 9.67 9.23
CA GLY A 1005 -30.79 9.53 9.38
C GLY A 1005 -31.58 9.61 8.07
N ARG A 1006 -30.97 10.07 6.97
CA ARG A 1006 -31.55 10.14 5.62
C ARG A 1006 -30.66 9.40 4.62
N GLY A 1007 -31.27 8.64 3.71
CA GLY A 1007 -30.56 7.93 2.67
C GLY A 1007 -30.14 8.84 1.50
N VAL A 1008 -29.25 8.32 0.66
CA VAL A 1008 -28.85 8.91 -0.63
C VAL A 1008 -29.35 8.05 -1.78
N LYS A 1009 -29.57 8.64 -2.96
CA LYS A 1009 -30.13 7.95 -4.13
C LYS A 1009 -29.07 7.12 -4.87
N HIS A 1010 -29.52 6.11 -5.61
CA HIS A 1010 -28.68 5.49 -6.65
C HIS A 1010 -28.61 6.41 -7.89
N PRO A 1011 -27.48 6.48 -8.63
CA PRO A 1011 -27.39 7.29 -9.85
C PRO A 1011 -28.51 7.07 -10.87
N LEU A 1012 -28.93 5.80 -11.08
CA LEU A 1012 -30.09 5.46 -11.92
C LEU A 1012 -31.40 6.18 -11.52
N GLN A 1013 -31.62 6.43 -10.23
CA GLN A 1013 -32.84 7.11 -9.76
C GLN A 1013 -32.79 8.59 -10.08
N ALA A 1014 -31.61 9.21 -9.99
CA ALA A 1014 -31.41 10.58 -10.45
C ALA A 1014 -31.57 10.68 -11.98
N LEU A 1015 -31.07 9.71 -12.75
CA LEU A 1015 -31.31 9.66 -14.19
C LEU A 1015 -32.79 9.54 -14.55
N LEU A 1016 -33.57 8.75 -13.80
CA LEU A 1016 -35.03 8.64 -14.02
C LEU A 1016 -35.77 9.99 -13.89
N GLU A 1017 -35.23 10.91 -13.06
CA GLU A 1017 -35.75 12.28 -12.89
C GLU A 1017 -35.30 13.22 -14.03
N LEU A 1018 -34.23 12.87 -14.74
CA LEU A 1018 -33.67 13.65 -15.85
C LEU A 1018 -34.27 13.28 -17.21
N VAL A 1019 -34.60 12.00 -17.40
CA VAL A 1019 -35.18 11.43 -18.65
C VAL A 1019 -36.69 11.65 -18.74
#